data_AF-A0A0R1R957-F1
#
_entry.id   AF-A0A0R1R957-F1
#
_cell.length_a   1.000
_cell.length_b   1.000
_cell.length_c   1.000
_cell.angle_alpha   90.00
_cell.angle_beta   90.00
_cell.angle_gamma   90.00
#
_symmetry.space_group_name_H-M   'P 1'
#
loop_
_entity.id
_entity.type
_entity.pdbx_description
1 polymer ?
#
loop_
_entity_poly.entity_id
_entity_poly.type
_entity_poly.pdbx_seq_one_letter_code
_entity_poly.pdbx_strand_id
1 'polypeptide(L)'
;MSTTLQKQRTDYSTVEQAIIWQKPASHVTSEQERRIANTIIATWQMPEMRITNLLLEGDAGSGKTQLAKALSADLQLPYTKITCFADMDKSDILGSLLPVLDEDSELQTIFDESQSQAEVISRLADRLKLSEKDAKAYLQHYQDSHQSVSYRFYPSEIVKAVQNGYLLEIQEPTVIRDASVLVALNSVLEPNGTLETLQGRIRRHPDTVVVLTTNRNYQGNRPLNESLRDRMQYSEKMDLPTIPVMVARASAKSGLHDEKLLTVMANIIRLLDETAKANGIHGVAGMRSYLYWSASTAFTDILKSFDQMVLYKITTDELEIELLKQAIVDAGLWDQLVSLATQSAVKRTIPATHTQQDVKPSVSEPTTPAVADQNKPDRDSEADKQPISPDNEKSLDTKSEDNNVQPDGDKVTAEVVKRDASLDVTSMIGTEQQEESFHEGETLSMPVIDTDAAKQTRKALNQSARESLKNTIHAREGLIVHVPKITPADVKLANEKLQSNHLITDQLVRQMREILQNEHASDVAKGKVFGQQFDASKVVNQDFGYFTKKRTPDEDPSLAIAIRVDQSASMVEDNRIKHEQTALFALTAFCRDLNIPLTINGDTADVSERERTSIYAYKEFNEDYDIALLRLTTIKALNNNRDGSALKILADKLAARTEQTKLLINLSDGQPKAMPNYTGDLAKDDLQQIVHEAEREGIVVLSAALGDDAATLKEIYGNQRFLDFTDLNQLATNLVHIVMRFV
;
A
#
# COMPACT_ATOMS: atom_id res chain seq x y z
N MET A 1 -31.49 15.89 28.56
CA MET A 1 -30.68 17.04 28.13
C MET A 1 -30.84 17.41 26.66
N SER A 2 -31.22 16.50 25.74
CA SER A 2 -31.49 16.83 24.31
C SER A 2 -32.50 17.99 24.09
N THR A 3 -33.48 18.13 24.99
CA THR A 3 -34.58 19.11 24.90
C THR A 3 -34.19 20.58 24.84
N THR A 4 -32.96 20.97 25.19
CA THR A 4 -32.51 22.37 25.08
C THR A 4 -32.11 22.75 23.66
N LEU A 5 -31.48 21.82 22.92
CA LEU A 5 -31.12 22.01 21.51
C LEU A 5 -32.34 21.88 20.59
N GLN A 6 -33.18 20.86 20.84
CA GLN A 6 -34.41 20.64 20.07
C GLN A 6 -35.36 21.85 20.09
N LYS A 7 -35.32 22.69 21.14
CA LYS A 7 -36.19 23.87 21.28
C LYS A 7 -35.72 25.12 20.53
N GLN A 8 -34.56 25.10 19.87
CA GLN A 8 -34.03 26.25 19.13
C GLN A 8 -33.98 26.05 17.59
N ARG A 9 -34.34 24.87 17.05
CA ARG A 9 -34.25 24.56 15.61
C ARG A 9 -35.54 23.97 15.02
N THR A 10 -36.65 24.67 15.14
CA THR A 10 -37.96 24.23 14.60
C THR A 10 -38.15 24.46 13.10
N ASP A 11 -37.22 25.17 12.46
CA ASP A 11 -37.50 25.89 11.20
C ASP A 11 -36.86 25.24 9.95
N TYR A 12 -36.35 24.00 10.07
CA TYR A 12 -35.93 23.20 8.91
C TYR A 12 -37.14 22.81 8.05
N SER A 13 -36.99 22.88 6.73
CA SER A 13 -37.99 22.41 5.76
C SER A 13 -38.24 20.89 5.85
N THR A 14 -39.33 20.42 5.25
CA THR A 14 -39.65 18.98 5.18
C THR A 14 -38.57 18.16 4.48
N VAL A 15 -37.83 18.75 3.53
CA VAL A 15 -36.70 18.12 2.83
C VAL A 15 -35.49 18.02 3.76
N GLU A 16 -35.16 19.10 4.48
CA GLU A 16 -34.05 19.12 5.45
C GLU A 16 -34.29 18.16 6.62
N GLN A 17 -35.54 18.07 7.12
CA GLN A 17 -35.92 17.11 8.15
C GLN A 17 -35.77 15.66 7.67
N ALA A 18 -36.07 15.38 6.40
CA ALA A 18 -35.94 14.02 5.83
C ALA A 18 -34.48 13.55 5.70
N ILE A 19 -33.51 14.48 5.61
CA ILE A 19 -32.07 14.16 5.59
C ILE A 19 -31.39 14.22 6.98
N ILE A 20 -32.15 14.44 8.07
CA ILE A 20 -31.65 14.16 9.43
C ILE A 20 -31.60 12.63 9.60
N TRP A 21 -30.42 12.06 9.78
CA TRP A 21 -30.27 10.61 9.82
C TRP A 21 -31.01 9.98 11.00
N GLN A 22 -31.61 8.81 10.76
CA GLN A 22 -32.35 8.05 11.77
C GLN A 22 -31.55 6.80 12.16
N LYS A 23 -31.32 6.61 13.46
CA LYS A 23 -30.61 5.44 14.00
C LYS A 23 -31.45 4.17 13.75
N PRO A 24 -30.98 3.19 12.95
CA PRO A 24 -31.69 1.94 12.76
C PRO A 24 -31.69 1.11 14.05
N ALA A 25 -32.65 0.19 14.20
CA ALA A 25 -32.77 -0.65 15.40
C ALA A 25 -31.52 -1.50 15.72
N SER A 26 -30.65 -1.73 14.74
CA SER A 26 -29.36 -2.43 14.88
C SER A 26 -28.17 -1.50 15.17
N HIS A 27 -28.40 -0.23 15.49
CA HIS A 27 -27.36 0.73 15.88
C HIS A 27 -26.98 0.61 17.35
N VAL A 28 -25.81 0.02 17.62
CA VAL A 28 -25.24 -0.03 18.97
C VAL A 28 -24.38 1.21 19.21
N THR A 29 -24.97 2.22 19.87
CA THR A 29 -24.31 3.48 20.25
C THR A 29 -23.02 3.23 21.00
N SER A 30 -21.91 3.80 20.52
CA SER A 30 -20.59 3.62 21.14
C SER A 30 -20.28 4.63 22.24
N GLU A 31 -19.19 4.39 22.98
CA GLU A 31 -18.67 5.36 23.95
C GLU A 31 -18.13 6.62 23.24
N GLN A 32 -17.41 6.45 22.13
CA GLN A 32 -16.91 7.56 21.30
C GLN A 32 -18.06 8.44 20.79
N GLU A 33 -19.14 7.81 20.30
CA GLU A 33 -20.37 8.50 19.86
C GLU A 33 -20.97 9.37 20.98
N ARG A 34 -21.14 8.80 22.18
CA ARG A 34 -21.62 9.55 23.35
C ARG A 34 -20.66 10.65 23.78
N ARG A 35 -19.36 10.39 23.80
CA ARG A 35 -18.34 11.36 24.21
C ARG A 35 -18.32 12.55 23.25
N ILE A 36 -18.25 12.29 21.95
CA ILE A 36 -18.20 13.32 20.91
C ILE A 36 -19.50 14.13 20.90
N ALA A 37 -20.67 13.47 20.90
CA ALA A 37 -21.95 14.17 20.95
C ALA A 37 -22.06 15.07 22.20
N ASN A 38 -21.74 14.54 23.39
CA ASN A 38 -21.78 15.34 24.62
C ASN A 38 -20.79 16.51 24.61
N THR A 39 -19.59 16.34 24.05
CA THR A 39 -18.58 17.41 23.92
C THR A 39 -19.04 18.53 22.98
N ILE A 40 -19.63 18.18 21.83
CA ILE A 40 -20.23 19.15 20.90
C ILE A 40 -21.41 19.88 21.58
N ILE A 41 -22.29 19.15 22.26
CA ILE A 41 -23.45 19.71 22.99
C ILE A 41 -23.01 20.67 24.11
N ALA A 42 -21.97 20.29 24.88
CA ALA A 42 -21.46 21.10 25.99
C ALA A 42 -20.76 22.39 25.52
N THR A 43 -20.10 22.37 24.36
CA THR A 43 -19.42 23.54 23.79
C THR A 43 -20.32 24.40 22.89
N TRP A 44 -21.54 23.95 22.55
CA TRP A 44 -22.42 24.60 21.56
C TRP A 44 -22.72 26.08 21.82
N GLN A 45 -22.81 26.48 23.10
CA GLN A 45 -23.11 27.85 23.54
C GLN A 45 -21.85 28.66 23.89
N MET A 46 -20.65 28.12 23.67
CA MET A 46 -19.39 28.84 23.85
C MET A 46 -19.05 29.59 22.55
N PRO A 47 -18.86 30.92 22.52
CA PRO A 47 -18.69 31.65 21.26
C PRO A 47 -17.32 31.41 20.59
N GLU A 48 -16.26 31.19 21.38
CA GLU A 48 -14.88 31.02 20.88
C GLU A 48 -14.43 29.55 20.88
N MET A 49 -14.78 28.80 21.93
CA MET A 49 -14.35 27.41 22.15
C MET A 49 -15.35 26.36 21.62
N ARG A 50 -16.13 26.71 20.60
CA ARG A 50 -17.17 25.83 20.03
C ARG A 50 -16.57 24.71 19.20
N ILE A 51 -16.79 23.44 19.56
CA ILE A 51 -16.30 22.30 18.77
C ILE A 51 -17.30 21.99 17.66
N THR A 52 -16.90 22.28 16.42
CA THR A 52 -17.66 22.03 15.18
C THR A 52 -16.83 21.33 14.09
N ASN A 53 -15.50 21.30 14.19
CA ASN A 53 -14.63 20.58 13.27
C ASN A 53 -14.07 19.30 13.91
N LEU A 54 -14.30 18.15 13.28
CA LEU A 54 -13.89 16.84 13.78
C LEU A 54 -13.11 16.04 12.74
N LEU A 55 -12.04 15.39 13.18
CA LEU A 55 -11.27 14.41 12.40
C LEU A 55 -11.48 13.00 12.96
N LEU A 56 -11.92 12.09 12.10
CA LEU A 56 -12.02 10.66 12.39
C LEU A 56 -10.96 9.91 11.56
N GLU A 57 -9.86 9.50 12.20
CA GLU A 57 -8.68 8.92 11.53
C GLU A 57 -8.47 7.48 12.01
N GLY A 58 -8.59 6.50 11.11
CA GLY A 58 -8.60 5.08 11.48
C GLY A 58 -8.79 4.18 10.29
N ASP A 59 -8.95 2.87 10.50
CA ASP A 59 -8.80 1.89 9.41
C ASP A 59 -10.08 1.73 8.57
N ALA A 60 -9.96 0.99 7.46
CA ALA A 60 -11.06 0.76 6.52
C ALA A 60 -12.22 -0.01 7.20
N GLY A 61 -13.38 0.65 7.31
CA GLY A 61 -14.58 0.03 7.89
C GLY A 61 -14.67 0.01 9.42
N SER A 62 -13.79 0.70 10.15
CA SER A 62 -13.86 0.80 11.63
C SER A 62 -15.12 1.51 12.17
N GLY A 63 -15.79 2.31 11.33
CA GLY A 63 -17.10 2.88 11.60
C GLY A 63 -17.23 4.40 11.44
N LYS A 64 -16.17 5.10 10.99
CA LYS A 64 -16.09 6.56 10.82
C LYS A 64 -17.40 7.21 10.28
N THR A 65 -17.88 6.78 9.11
CA THR A 65 -19.13 7.26 8.49
C THR A 65 -20.40 6.93 9.27
N GLN A 66 -20.43 5.83 10.02
CA GLN A 66 -21.58 5.49 10.88
C GLN A 66 -21.59 6.38 12.14
N LEU A 67 -20.43 6.78 12.64
CA LEU A 67 -20.29 7.78 13.70
C LEU A 67 -20.70 9.18 13.21
N ALA A 68 -20.26 9.62 12.02
CA ALA A 68 -20.70 10.89 11.42
C ALA A 68 -22.22 10.96 11.26
N LYS A 69 -22.85 9.87 10.80
CA LYS A 69 -24.31 9.73 10.71
C LYS A 69 -25.00 9.71 12.08
N ALA A 70 -24.44 9.00 13.06
CA ALA A 70 -24.98 8.99 14.41
C ALA A 70 -24.98 10.39 15.06
N LEU A 71 -23.97 11.21 14.77
CA LEU A 71 -23.91 12.61 15.23
C LEU A 71 -25.01 13.48 14.59
N SER A 72 -25.41 13.25 13.33
CA SER A 72 -26.57 13.95 12.74
C SER A 72 -27.86 13.66 13.52
N ALA A 73 -28.07 12.40 13.92
CA ALA A 73 -29.20 11.99 14.75
C ALA A 73 -29.12 12.58 16.17
N ASP A 74 -27.96 12.54 16.84
CA ASP A 74 -27.81 13.04 18.22
C ASP A 74 -27.87 14.57 18.32
N LEU A 75 -27.32 15.28 17.34
CA LEU A 75 -27.30 16.74 17.29
C LEU A 75 -28.56 17.34 16.65
N GLN A 76 -29.40 16.52 16.00
CA GLN A 76 -30.56 16.94 15.20
C GLN A 76 -30.16 17.96 14.13
N LEU A 77 -29.21 17.54 13.27
CA LEU A 77 -28.71 18.31 12.13
C LEU A 77 -28.97 17.52 10.84
N PRO A 78 -29.39 18.17 9.74
CA PRO A 78 -29.37 17.58 8.40
C PRO A 78 -28.00 16.99 8.07
N TYR A 79 -27.93 15.81 7.47
CA TYR A 79 -26.69 15.17 7.04
C TYR A 79 -26.51 15.31 5.53
N THR A 80 -25.36 15.81 5.10
CA THR A 80 -24.87 15.61 3.74
C THR A 80 -23.40 15.17 3.76
N LYS A 81 -22.93 14.64 2.63
CA LYS A 81 -21.56 14.14 2.49
C LYS A 81 -20.98 14.44 1.12
N ILE A 82 -19.66 14.52 1.07
CA ILE A 82 -18.89 14.49 -0.17
C ILE A 82 -17.85 13.38 -0.08
N THR A 83 -17.64 12.66 -1.17
CA THR A 83 -16.61 11.62 -1.28
C THR A 83 -15.54 12.13 -2.23
N CYS A 84 -14.36 12.40 -1.69
CA CYS A 84 -13.26 12.96 -2.45
C CYS A 84 -12.60 11.87 -3.32
N PHE A 85 -12.03 12.29 -4.44
CA PHE A 85 -11.35 11.43 -5.40
C PHE A 85 -10.09 12.12 -5.92
N ALA A 86 -9.26 11.38 -6.67
CA ALA A 86 -7.91 11.82 -7.01
C ALA A 86 -7.90 13.11 -7.83
N ASP A 87 -8.65 13.14 -8.92
CA ASP A 87 -8.67 14.23 -9.90
C ASP A 87 -9.85 15.20 -9.66
N MET A 88 -10.24 15.37 -8.39
CA MET A 88 -11.30 16.27 -7.93
C MET A 88 -10.89 17.74 -8.10
N ASP A 89 -11.82 18.58 -8.56
CA ASP A 89 -11.56 19.99 -8.89
C ASP A 89 -12.28 21.00 -7.96
N LYS A 90 -12.17 22.30 -8.29
CA LYS A 90 -12.83 23.37 -7.51
C LYS A 90 -14.33 23.45 -7.73
N SER A 91 -14.85 22.99 -8.87
CA SER A 91 -16.28 22.94 -9.15
C SER A 91 -16.97 21.82 -8.36
N ASP A 92 -16.30 20.69 -8.12
CA ASP A 92 -16.79 19.65 -7.20
C ASP A 92 -16.95 20.20 -5.76
N ILE A 93 -16.02 21.06 -5.32
CA ILE A 93 -16.03 21.64 -3.97
C ILE A 93 -16.93 22.87 -3.83
N LEU A 94 -16.97 23.77 -4.82
CA LEU A 94 -17.69 25.04 -4.73
C LEU A 94 -19.06 25.02 -5.43
N GLY A 95 -19.28 24.10 -6.36
CA GLY A 95 -20.38 24.15 -7.31
C GLY A 95 -19.94 24.61 -8.70
N SER A 96 -20.71 24.21 -9.71
CA SER A 96 -20.42 24.42 -11.13
C SER A 96 -21.39 25.40 -11.77
N LEU A 97 -20.95 26.10 -12.82
CA LEU A 97 -21.84 26.67 -13.82
C LEU A 97 -22.15 25.58 -14.86
N LEU A 98 -23.43 25.31 -15.10
CA LEU A 98 -23.87 24.50 -16.23
C LEU A 98 -24.52 25.41 -17.28
N PRO A 99 -24.30 25.15 -18.58
CA PRO A 99 -25.06 25.79 -19.64
C PRO A 99 -26.52 25.31 -19.58
N VAL A 100 -27.47 26.23 -19.65
CA VAL A 100 -28.90 25.91 -19.76
C VAL A 100 -29.24 25.73 -21.24
N LEU A 101 -30.04 24.71 -21.53
CA LEU A 101 -30.44 24.35 -22.89
C LEU A 101 -31.69 25.13 -23.28
N ASP A 102 -31.50 26.23 -24.02
CA ASP A 102 -32.58 27.16 -24.39
C ASP A 102 -33.40 26.69 -25.63
N GLU A 103 -33.20 25.45 -26.08
CA GLU A 103 -33.86 24.85 -27.25
C GLU A 103 -35.21 24.16 -26.94
N ASP A 104 -35.43 23.69 -25.71
CA ASP A 104 -36.62 22.92 -25.32
C ASP A 104 -37.08 23.29 -23.90
N SER A 105 -38.35 23.65 -23.74
CA SER A 105 -38.92 23.99 -22.43
C SER A 105 -38.99 22.79 -21.48
N GLU A 106 -39.02 21.54 -21.96
CA GLU A 106 -38.89 20.35 -21.11
C GLU A 106 -37.44 20.11 -20.64
N LEU A 107 -36.45 20.71 -21.31
CA LEU A 107 -35.06 20.67 -20.83
C LEU A 107 -34.82 21.82 -19.84
N GLN A 108 -35.39 23.01 -20.08
CA GLN A 108 -35.34 24.12 -19.10
C GLN A 108 -35.94 23.72 -17.74
N THR A 109 -37.05 22.97 -17.68
CA THR A 109 -37.63 22.52 -16.40
C THR A 109 -36.70 21.59 -15.62
N ILE A 110 -35.83 20.81 -16.27
CA ILE A 110 -34.79 20.02 -15.59
C ILE A 110 -33.81 20.94 -14.85
N PHE A 111 -33.37 22.03 -15.47
CA PHE A 111 -32.51 23.03 -14.82
C PHE A 111 -33.26 23.83 -13.74
N ASP A 112 -34.57 24.05 -13.89
CA ASP A 112 -35.37 24.76 -12.90
C ASP A 112 -35.62 23.96 -11.61
N GLU A 113 -35.97 22.67 -11.73
CA GLU A 113 -36.30 21.82 -10.58
C GLU A 113 -35.08 21.27 -9.84
N SER A 114 -33.94 21.10 -10.52
CA SER A 114 -32.77 20.43 -9.94
C SER A 114 -32.05 21.29 -8.90
N GLN A 115 -31.66 20.68 -7.78
CA GLN A 115 -30.91 21.33 -6.71
C GLN A 115 -29.42 20.95 -6.70
N SER A 116 -28.93 20.17 -7.66
CA SER A 116 -27.50 19.84 -7.79
C SER A 116 -27.09 19.56 -9.23
N GLN A 117 -25.80 19.72 -9.53
CA GLN A 117 -25.21 19.32 -10.82
C GLN A 117 -25.46 17.84 -11.13
N ALA A 118 -25.35 16.96 -10.14
CA ALA A 118 -25.59 15.52 -10.32
C ALA A 118 -27.05 15.22 -10.70
N GLU A 119 -28.00 15.92 -10.09
CA GLU A 119 -29.43 15.80 -10.42
C GLU A 119 -29.74 16.31 -11.85
N VAL A 120 -29.16 17.44 -12.26
CA VAL A 120 -29.28 17.93 -13.65
C VAL A 120 -28.77 16.88 -14.62
N ILE A 121 -27.56 16.34 -14.38
CA ILE A 121 -26.92 15.37 -15.28
C ILE A 121 -27.70 14.06 -15.35
N SER A 122 -28.18 13.54 -14.21
CA SER A 122 -29.00 12.32 -14.17
C SER A 122 -30.34 12.51 -14.90
N ARG A 123 -31.09 13.57 -14.58
CA ARG A 123 -32.37 13.87 -15.27
C ARG A 123 -32.17 14.12 -16.77
N LEU A 124 -31.08 14.78 -17.17
CA LEU A 124 -30.72 15.01 -18.57
C LEU A 124 -30.36 13.69 -19.28
N ALA A 125 -29.56 12.84 -18.64
CA ALA A 125 -29.19 11.52 -19.15
C ALA A 125 -30.44 10.65 -19.39
N ASP A 126 -31.37 10.60 -18.43
CA ASP A 126 -32.65 9.90 -18.58
C ASP A 126 -33.52 10.48 -19.72
N ARG A 127 -33.64 11.82 -19.80
CA ARG A 127 -34.49 12.50 -20.80
C ARG A 127 -33.93 12.44 -22.23
N LEU A 128 -32.61 12.37 -22.39
CA LEU A 128 -31.91 12.20 -23.67
C LEU A 128 -31.57 10.73 -24.00
N LYS A 129 -31.73 9.81 -23.05
CA LYS A 129 -31.34 8.38 -23.12
C LYS A 129 -29.83 8.18 -23.37
N LEU A 130 -29.03 8.97 -22.67
CA LEU A 130 -27.57 8.99 -22.69
C LEU A 130 -27.01 8.37 -21.39
N SER A 131 -25.71 8.07 -21.33
CA SER A 131 -25.05 7.88 -20.02
C SER A 131 -24.77 9.24 -19.36
N GLU A 132 -24.54 9.29 -18.05
CA GLU A 132 -24.13 10.52 -17.36
C GLU A 132 -22.85 11.15 -17.96
N LYS A 133 -21.95 10.32 -18.50
CA LYS A 133 -20.72 10.78 -19.18
C LYS A 133 -21.05 11.47 -20.50
N ASP A 134 -21.96 10.89 -21.29
CA ASP A 134 -22.36 11.45 -22.58
C ASP A 134 -23.27 12.67 -22.38
N ALA A 135 -24.06 12.73 -21.30
CA ALA A 135 -24.81 13.90 -20.87
C ALA A 135 -23.89 15.07 -20.48
N LYS A 136 -22.79 14.81 -19.74
CA LYS A 136 -21.73 15.82 -19.49
C LYS A 136 -21.10 16.29 -20.82
N ALA A 137 -20.74 15.38 -21.71
CA ALA A 137 -20.14 15.71 -23.00
C ALA A 137 -21.11 16.51 -23.91
N TYR A 138 -22.41 16.21 -23.86
CA TYR A 138 -23.44 16.95 -24.59
C TYR A 138 -23.57 18.40 -24.10
N LEU A 139 -23.58 18.64 -22.78
CA LEU A 139 -23.57 20.00 -22.23
C LEU A 139 -22.31 20.78 -22.65
N GLN A 140 -21.14 20.11 -22.67
CA GLN A 140 -19.90 20.74 -23.10
C GLN A 140 -19.88 21.04 -24.61
N HIS A 141 -20.36 20.13 -25.45
CA HIS A 141 -20.55 20.40 -26.89
C HIS A 141 -21.56 21.54 -27.12
N TYR A 142 -22.65 21.61 -26.35
CA TYR A 142 -23.63 22.70 -26.45
C TYR A 142 -23.02 24.07 -26.14
N GLN A 143 -22.12 24.13 -25.15
CA GLN A 143 -21.31 25.31 -24.85
C GLN A 143 -20.39 25.69 -26.02
N ASP A 144 -19.70 24.71 -26.62
CA ASP A 144 -18.76 24.97 -27.72
C ASP A 144 -19.46 25.32 -29.06
N SER A 145 -20.70 24.85 -29.27
CA SER A 145 -21.44 25.08 -30.52
C SER A 145 -22.24 26.38 -30.59
N HIS A 146 -22.39 27.12 -29.49
CA HIS A 146 -23.30 28.27 -29.39
C HIS A 146 -22.60 29.59 -29.02
N GLN A 147 -22.84 30.65 -29.81
CA GLN A 147 -22.25 31.97 -29.57
C GLN A 147 -22.83 32.73 -28.36
N SER A 148 -24.02 32.33 -27.88
CA SER A 148 -24.68 32.91 -26.71
C SER A 148 -25.34 31.79 -25.92
N VAL A 149 -24.84 31.54 -24.72
CA VAL A 149 -25.27 30.46 -23.83
C VAL A 149 -25.61 31.06 -22.47
N SER A 150 -26.79 30.75 -21.95
CA SER A 150 -27.18 31.10 -20.59
C SER A 150 -26.61 30.08 -19.60
N TYR A 151 -26.19 30.52 -18.41
CA TYR A 151 -25.54 29.66 -17.41
C TYR A 151 -26.26 29.73 -16.06
N ARG A 152 -26.36 28.58 -15.39
CA ARG A 152 -26.94 28.46 -14.05
C ARG A 152 -25.95 27.77 -13.12
N PHE A 153 -25.78 28.36 -11.93
CA PHE A 153 -24.86 27.86 -10.91
C PHE A 153 -25.56 26.86 -10.00
N TYR A 154 -24.95 25.70 -9.78
CA TYR A 154 -25.44 24.66 -8.87
C TYR A 154 -24.46 24.50 -7.70
N PRO A 155 -24.83 24.87 -6.47
CA PRO A 155 -23.95 24.76 -5.31
C PRO A 155 -23.65 23.29 -4.98
N SER A 156 -22.41 23.04 -4.56
CA SER A 156 -21.99 21.73 -4.04
C SER A 156 -22.68 21.40 -2.70
N GLU A 157 -22.61 20.14 -2.29
CA GLU A 157 -23.05 19.70 -0.95
C GLU A 157 -22.25 20.39 0.18
N ILE A 158 -20.99 20.76 -0.06
CA ILE A 158 -20.20 21.58 0.87
C ILE A 158 -20.85 22.96 1.01
N VAL A 159 -21.15 23.64 -0.09
CA VAL A 159 -21.74 24.99 -0.05
C VAL A 159 -23.11 24.98 0.63
N LYS A 160 -23.98 24.00 0.31
CA LYS A 160 -25.27 23.83 1.00
C LYS A 160 -25.10 23.66 2.51
N ALA A 161 -24.18 22.79 2.94
CA ALA A 161 -23.95 22.54 4.36
C ALA A 161 -23.37 23.74 5.12
N VAL A 162 -22.51 24.50 4.46
CA VAL A 162 -21.92 25.73 5.00
C VAL A 162 -22.94 26.87 5.05
N GLN A 163 -23.85 26.96 4.09
CA GLN A 163 -24.88 28.00 4.03
C GLN A 163 -26.04 27.74 5.01
N ASN A 164 -26.49 26.49 5.15
CA ASN A 164 -27.71 26.13 5.89
C ASN A 164 -27.43 25.50 7.28
N GLY A 165 -26.18 25.33 7.70
CA GLY A 165 -25.87 24.83 9.04
C GLY A 165 -26.01 23.31 9.20
N TYR A 166 -25.65 22.52 8.20
CA TYR A 166 -25.78 21.06 8.23
C TYR A 166 -24.57 20.38 8.91
N LEU A 167 -24.68 19.08 9.15
CA LEU A 167 -23.53 18.20 9.37
C LEU A 167 -22.99 17.74 8.01
N LEU A 168 -21.77 18.16 7.67
CA LEU A 168 -21.03 17.81 6.47
C LEU A 168 -20.00 16.71 6.75
N GLU A 169 -20.14 15.53 6.14
CA GLU A 169 -19.07 14.52 6.14
C GLU A 169 -18.18 14.66 4.89
N ILE A 170 -16.89 14.95 5.09
CA ILE A 170 -15.88 14.99 4.01
C ILE A 170 -15.09 13.68 4.06
N GLN A 171 -15.32 12.80 3.09
CA GLN A 171 -14.74 11.45 3.06
C GLN A 171 -13.48 11.42 2.20
N GLU A 172 -12.40 10.94 2.79
CA GLU A 172 -11.11 10.62 2.15
C GLU A 172 -10.45 11.82 1.41
N PRO A 173 -10.37 13.01 2.04
CA PRO A 173 -9.75 14.21 1.45
C PRO A 173 -8.26 14.02 1.11
N THR A 174 -7.64 13.03 1.73
CA THR A 174 -6.25 12.58 1.54
C THR A 174 -5.97 12.02 0.14
N VAL A 175 -7.01 11.69 -0.64
CA VAL A 175 -6.90 11.20 -2.03
C VAL A 175 -6.67 12.36 -3.02
N ILE A 176 -7.10 13.60 -2.69
CA ILE A 176 -7.12 14.74 -3.62
C ILE A 176 -5.71 15.09 -4.11
N ARG A 177 -5.54 15.14 -5.44
CA ARG A 177 -4.26 15.44 -6.09
C ARG A 177 -3.93 16.93 -6.13
N ASP A 178 -4.91 17.81 -6.29
CA ASP A 178 -4.68 19.26 -6.34
C ASP A 178 -4.66 19.91 -4.95
N ALA A 179 -3.53 20.55 -4.61
CA ALA A 179 -3.40 21.34 -3.39
C ALA A 179 -4.33 22.57 -3.38
N SER A 180 -4.70 23.12 -4.54
CA SER A 180 -5.57 24.30 -4.62
C SER A 180 -7.03 24.00 -4.23
N VAL A 181 -7.44 22.73 -4.33
CA VAL A 181 -8.72 22.18 -3.86
C VAL A 181 -8.69 21.96 -2.34
N LEU A 182 -7.57 21.45 -1.80
CA LEU A 182 -7.35 21.38 -0.35
C LEU A 182 -7.34 22.76 0.33
N VAL A 183 -6.82 23.80 -0.35
CA VAL A 183 -6.88 25.18 0.15
C VAL A 183 -8.31 25.71 0.23
N ALA A 184 -9.22 25.32 -0.68
CA ALA A 184 -10.63 25.70 -0.58
C ALA A 184 -11.32 25.09 0.65
N LEU A 185 -10.88 23.91 1.11
CA LEU A 185 -11.37 23.28 2.34
C LEU A 185 -10.92 24.01 3.62
N ASN A 186 -9.79 24.73 3.61
CA ASN A 186 -9.39 25.54 4.77
C ASN A 186 -10.45 26.59 5.13
N SER A 187 -11.08 27.23 4.13
CA SER A 187 -12.16 28.21 4.32
C SER A 187 -13.47 27.60 4.82
N VAL A 188 -13.72 26.31 4.56
CA VAL A 188 -14.87 25.55 5.13
C VAL A 188 -14.65 25.33 6.63
N LEU A 189 -13.41 25.09 7.03
CA LEU A 189 -13.03 24.70 8.38
C LEU A 189 -12.84 25.88 9.33
N GLU A 190 -12.56 27.09 8.84
CA GLU A 190 -12.49 28.25 9.72
C GLU A 190 -13.87 28.55 10.35
N PRO A 191 -14.02 28.70 11.68
CA PRO A 191 -15.32 28.88 12.32
C PRO A 191 -16.07 30.15 11.91
N ASN A 192 -15.34 31.17 11.45
CA ASN A 192 -15.88 32.39 10.83
C ASN A 192 -15.54 32.49 9.33
N GLY A 193 -15.17 31.38 8.71
CA GLY A 193 -14.71 31.32 7.33
C GLY A 193 -15.75 31.80 6.32
N THR A 194 -15.26 32.33 5.20
CA THR A 194 -16.06 32.67 4.03
C THR A 194 -15.55 31.90 2.83
N LEU A 195 -16.41 31.11 2.17
CA LEU A 195 -16.11 30.59 0.85
C LEU A 195 -16.38 31.66 -0.19
N GLU A 196 -15.47 31.77 -1.15
CA GLU A 196 -15.67 32.56 -2.36
C GLU A 196 -16.18 31.61 -3.46
N THR A 197 -17.43 31.79 -3.87
CA THR A 197 -18.04 31.05 -4.99
C THR A 197 -18.29 32.00 -6.16
N LEU A 198 -18.70 31.46 -7.30
CA LEU A 198 -19.04 32.23 -8.50
C LEU A 198 -20.27 33.14 -8.30
N GLN A 199 -21.07 32.92 -7.24
CA GLN A 199 -22.17 33.79 -6.83
C GLN A 199 -21.78 34.86 -5.78
N GLY A 200 -20.58 34.79 -5.22
CA GLY A 200 -20.08 35.75 -4.21
C GLY A 200 -19.52 35.09 -2.95
N ARG A 201 -19.50 35.84 -1.84
CA ARG A 201 -18.97 35.37 -0.55
C ARG A 201 -20.06 34.76 0.32
N ILE A 202 -19.94 33.47 0.60
CA ILE A 202 -20.83 32.72 1.50
C ILE A 202 -20.11 32.57 2.84
N ARG A 203 -20.66 33.19 3.90
CA ARG A 203 -20.15 33.03 5.27
C ARG A 203 -20.65 31.70 5.86
N ARG A 204 -19.78 30.99 6.58
CA ARG A 204 -20.15 29.78 7.32
C ARG A 204 -21.26 30.05 8.34
N HIS A 205 -22.31 29.24 8.27
CA HIS A 205 -23.38 29.23 9.26
C HIS A 205 -22.85 28.70 10.61
N PRO A 206 -23.14 29.34 11.76
CA PRO A 206 -22.59 28.94 13.05
C PRO A 206 -22.86 27.48 13.44
N ASP A 207 -23.96 26.90 12.98
CA ASP A 207 -24.35 25.52 13.27
C ASP A 207 -23.75 24.45 12.34
N THR A 208 -22.98 24.83 11.30
CA THR A 208 -22.31 23.86 10.42
C THR A 208 -21.26 23.05 11.18
N VAL A 209 -21.46 21.73 11.26
CA VAL A 209 -20.52 20.76 11.83
C VAL A 209 -19.82 20.02 10.70
N VAL A 210 -18.49 20.01 10.68
CA VAL A 210 -17.68 19.36 9.64
C VAL A 210 -16.98 18.14 10.23
N VAL A 211 -17.20 16.97 9.63
CA VAL A 211 -16.60 15.70 10.02
C VAL A 211 -15.75 15.16 8.87
N LEU A 212 -14.43 15.28 9.00
CA LEU A 212 -13.48 14.68 8.05
C LEU A 212 -13.23 13.22 8.44
N THR A 213 -13.34 12.31 7.48
CA THR A 213 -13.04 10.90 7.67
C THR A 213 -11.92 10.47 6.72
N THR A 214 -10.89 9.78 7.23
CA THR A 214 -9.78 9.29 6.39
C THR A 214 -9.28 7.91 6.85
N ASN A 215 -8.67 7.17 5.93
CA ASN A 215 -8.10 5.84 6.16
C ASN A 215 -6.60 5.97 6.46
N ARG A 216 -6.15 5.37 7.58
CA ARG A 216 -4.72 5.14 7.83
C ARG A 216 -4.17 4.15 6.80
N ASN A 217 -2.94 4.37 6.35
CA ASN A 217 -2.10 3.45 5.57
C ASN A 217 -2.80 2.81 4.34
N TYR A 218 -3.72 3.54 3.71
CA TYR A 218 -4.42 3.08 2.50
C TYR A 218 -3.64 3.54 1.26
N GLN A 219 -3.35 2.64 0.32
CA GLN A 219 -2.62 3.01 -0.90
C GLN A 219 -3.31 4.17 -1.64
N GLY A 220 -2.52 5.15 -2.10
CA GLY A 220 -3.02 6.39 -2.71
C GLY A 220 -3.46 7.50 -1.75
N ASN A 221 -3.57 7.26 -0.43
CA ASN A 221 -3.78 8.34 0.54
C ASN A 221 -2.48 9.08 0.83
N ARG A 222 -2.49 10.40 0.62
CA ARG A 222 -1.44 11.31 1.10
C ARG A 222 -1.60 11.58 2.61
N PRO A 223 -0.54 11.96 3.33
CA PRO A 223 -0.67 12.48 4.69
C PRO A 223 -1.61 13.70 4.70
N LEU A 224 -2.48 13.78 5.72
CA LEU A 224 -3.38 14.92 5.88
C LEU A 224 -2.58 16.22 6.10
N ASN A 225 -2.74 17.18 5.19
CA ASN A 225 -2.09 18.48 5.19
C ASN A 225 -2.18 19.16 6.57
N GLU A 226 -1.05 19.64 7.09
CA GLU A 226 -0.94 20.26 8.41
C GLU A 226 -1.92 21.42 8.61
N SER A 227 -2.17 22.23 7.58
CA SER A 227 -3.13 23.35 7.64
C SER A 227 -4.59 22.89 7.81
N LEU A 228 -4.94 21.69 7.33
CA LEU A 228 -6.24 21.06 7.62
C LEU A 228 -6.23 20.46 9.04
N ARG A 229 -5.13 19.79 9.43
CA ARG A 229 -5.00 19.12 10.74
C ARG A 229 -5.05 20.12 11.91
N ASP A 230 -4.41 21.26 11.80
CA ASP A 230 -4.42 22.36 12.79
C ASP A 230 -5.83 22.96 12.98
N ARG A 231 -6.65 22.98 11.91
CA ARG A 231 -8.06 23.41 11.97
C ARG A 231 -9.00 22.38 12.61
N MET A 232 -8.50 21.22 13.07
CA MET A 232 -9.32 20.18 13.73
C MET A 232 -9.44 20.44 15.23
N GLN A 233 -10.64 20.79 15.69
CA GLN A 233 -10.91 21.11 17.09
C GLN A 233 -11.08 19.85 17.97
N TYR A 234 -11.40 18.71 17.35
CA TYR A 234 -11.45 17.40 17.98
C TYR A 234 -10.94 16.34 17.01
N SER A 235 -10.11 15.39 17.49
CA SER A 235 -9.60 14.27 16.68
C SER A 235 -9.81 12.94 17.42
N GLU A 236 -10.27 11.92 16.70
CA GLU A 236 -10.54 10.58 17.24
C GLU A 236 -9.77 9.50 16.44
N LYS A 237 -9.10 8.59 17.16
CA LYS A 237 -8.50 7.39 16.55
C LYS A 237 -9.54 6.27 16.48
N MET A 238 -9.91 5.90 15.26
CA MET A 238 -11.01 4.96 14.99
C MET A 238 -10.47 3.58 14.57
N ASP A 239 -9.95 2.83 15.53
CA ASP A 239 -9.44 1.47 15.36
C ASP A 239 -10.57 0.41 15.36
N LEU A 240 -10.22 -0.88 15.30
CA LEU A 240 -11.16 -1.96 15.63
C LEU A 240 -11.70 -1.80 17.06
N PRO A 241 -13.03 -1.95 17.29
CA PRO A 241 -13.61 -1.87 18.62
C PRO A 241 -13.30 -3.14 19.42
N THR A 242 -13.44 -3.08 20.75
CA THR A 242 -13.22 -4.23 21.64
C THR A 242 -14.15 -5.40 21.30
N ILE A 243 -13.68 -6.63 21.52
CA ILE A 243 -14.39 -7.88 21.16
C ILE A 243 -15.86 -7.90 21.63
N PRO A 244 -16.23 -7.50 22.87
CA PRO A 244 -17.64 -7.44 23.28
C PRO A 244 -18.48 -6.47 22.43
N VAL A 245 -17.90 -5.36 21.97
CA VAL A 245 -18.56 -4.39 21.08
C VAL A 245 -18.63 -4.91 19.64
N MET A 246 -17.64 -5.70 19.18
CA MET A 246 -17.74 -6.45 17.92
C MET A 246 -18.94 -7.40 17.97
N VAL A 247 -18.96 -8.30 18.98
CA VAL A 247 -19.98 -9.33 19.17
C VAL A 247 -21.39 -8.74 19.30
N ALA A 248 -21.57 -7.68 20.09
CA ALA A 248 -22.85 -6.98 20.21
C ALA A 248 -23.32 -6.40 18.87
N ARG A 249 -22.42 -5.77 18.10
CA ARG A 249 -22.74 -5.21 16.77
C ARG A 249 -23.05 -6.29 15.73
N ALA A 250 -22.40 -7.45 15.80
CA ALA A 250 -22.68 -8.57 14.91
C ALA A 250 -24.01 -9.24 15.24
N SER A 251 -24.28 -9.56 16.51
CA SER A 251 -25.55 -10.15 16.95
C SER A 251 -26.75 -9.27 16.56
N ALA A 252 -26.62 -7.95 16.71
CA ALA A 252 -27.65 -6.97 16.30
C ALA A 252 -27.85 -6.82 14.78
N LYS A 253 -26.92 -7.30 13.92
CA LYS A 253 -26.97 -7.11 12.45
C LYS A 253 -27.06 -8.38 11.62
N SER A 254 -26.57 -9.51 12.14
CA SER A 254 -26.55 -10.81 11.44
C SER A 254 -27.67 -11.75 11.88
N GLY A 255 -28.32 -11.49 13.02
CA GLY A 255 -29.23 -12.45 13.65
C GLY A 255 -28.53 -13.67 14.27
N LEU A 256 -27.20 -13.73 14.23
CA LEU A 256 -26.43 -14.78 14.90
C LEU A 256 -26.32 -14.45 16.39
N HIS A 257 -27.04 -15.18 17.24
CA HIS A 257 -27.03 -14.98 18.70
C HIS A 257 -26.09 -15.95 19.46
N ASP A 258 -25.24 -16.69 18.75
CA ASP A 258 -24.20 -17.52 19.37
C ASP A 258 -22.99 -16.65 19.75
N GLU A 259 -23.00 -16.15 20.99
CA GLU A 259 -21.97 -15.28 21.56
C GLU A 259 -20.57 -15.92 21.53
N LYS A 260 -20.46 -17.25 21.72
CA LYS A 260 -19.18 -17.96 21.72
C LYS A 260 -18.59 -18.00 20.31
N LEU A 261 -19.41 -18.39 19.33
CA LEU A 261 -19.02 -18.44 17.93
C LEU A 261 -18.65 -17.04 17.41
N LEU A 262 -19.45 -16.01 17.72
CA LEU A 262 -19.14 -14.62 17.40
C LEU A 262 -17.84 -14.13 18.06
N THR A 263 -17.53 -14.59 19.27
CA THR A 263 -16.28 -14.24 19.99
C THR A 263 -15.06 -14.85 19.32
N VAL A 264 -15.11 -16.12 18.91
CA VAL A 264 -14.01 -16.76 18.16
C VAL A 264 -13.83 -16.09 16.80
N MET A 265 -14.92 -15.81 16.07
CA MET A 265 -14.87 -15.07 14.81
C MET A 265 -14.27 -13.65 14.98
N ALA A 266 -14.54 -12.97 16.11
CA ALA A 266 -13.96 -11.66 16.40
C ALA A 266 -12.46 -11.75 16.73
N ASN A 267 -12.02 -12.77 17.47
CA ASN A 267 -10.61 -13.05 17.71
C ASN A 267 -9.84 -13.34 16.42
N ILE A 268 -10.41 -14.13 15.50
CA ILE A 268 -9.80 -14.41 14.20
C ILE A 268 -9.61 -13.12 13.39
N ILE A 269 -10.64 -12.26 13.35
CA ILE A 269 -10.58 -10.97 12.64
C ILE A 269 -9.52 -10.04 13.25
N ARG A 270 -9.42 -9.97 14.59
CA ARG A 270 -8.39 -9.16 15.25
C ARG A 270 -6.98 -9.71 15.02
N LEU A 271 -6.80 -11.04 15.09
CA LEU A 271 -5.52 -11.68 14.80
C LEU A 271 -5.07 -11.43 13.36
N LEU A 272 -5.99 -11.51 12.40
CA LEU A 272 -5.71 -11.18 10.99
C LEU A 272 -5.29 -9.71 10.80
N ASP A 273 -5.93 -8.77 11.52
CA ASP A 273 -5.56 -7.35 11.47
C ASP A 273 -4.17 -7.09 12.08
N GLU A 274 -3.87 -7.74 13.21
CA GLU A 274 -2.58 -7.67 13.90
C GLU A 274 -1.45 -8.31 13.05
N THR A 275 -1.69 -9.49 12.46
CA THR A 275 -0.73 -10.20 11.60
C THR A 275 -0.51 -9.49 10.27
N ALA A 276 -1.56 -8.96 9.62
CA ALA A 276 -1.41 -8.20 8.37
C ALA A 276 -0.52 -6.98 8.56
N LYS A 277 -0.76 -6.20 9.61
CA LYS A 277 0.02 -5.00 9.96
C LYS A 277 1.47 -5.32 10.32
N ALA A 278 1.73 -6.45 10.99
CA ALA A 278 3.10 -6.88 11.32
C ALA A 278 3.91 -7.27 10.07
N ASN A 279 3.27 -7.82 9.03
CA ASN A 279 3.94 -8.35 7.83
C ASN A 279 3.90 -7.41 6.61
N GLY A 280 3.47 -6.16 6.79
CA GLY A 280 3.37 -5.17 5.71
C GLY A 280 2.21 -5.38 4.72
N ILE A 281 1.27 -6.29 5.02
CA ILE A 281 0.15 -6.61 4.14
C ILE A 281 -0.83 -5.42 4.13
N HIS A 282 -1.03 -4.79 2.97
CA HIS A 282 -1.81 -3.55 2.84
C HIS A 282 -3.32 -3.68 3.12
N GLY A 283 -3.85 -4.90 3.13
CA GLY A 283 -5.26 -5.17 3.41
C GLY A 283 -5.64 -5.12 4.89
N VAL A 284 -6.92 -4.82 5.16
CA VAL A 284 -7.42 -4.60 6.52
C VAL A 284 -8.52 -5.62 6.87
N ALA A 285 -8.32 -6.38 7.95
CA ALA A 285 -9.35 -7.27 8.50
C ALA A 285 -10.41 -6.48 9.30
N GLY A 286 -11.12 -5.59 8.61
CA GLY A 286 -12.02 -4.63 9.23
C GLY A 286 -13.34 -5.21 9.74
N MET A 287 -14.00 -4.49 10.66
CA MET A 287 -15.37 -4.78 11.14
C MET A 287 -16.39 -5.03 10.03
N ARG A 288 -16.19 -4.45 8.84
CA ARG A 288 -17.03 -4.71 7.65
C ARG A 288 -17.00 -6.21 7.27
N SER A 289 -15.83 -6.83 7.19
CA SER A 289 -15.68 -8.26 6.85
C SER A 289 -16.28 -9.16 7.93
N TYR A 290 -16.04 -8.85 9.21
CA TYR A 290 -16.65 -9.56 10.35
C TYR A 290 -18.19 -9.54 10.33
N LEU A 291 -18.81 -8.40 9.98
CA LEU A 291 -20.27 -8.28 9.89
C LEU A 291 -20.86 -9.10 8.73
N TYR A 292 -20.22 -9.11 7.56
CA TYR A 292 -20.66 -9.95 6.44
C TYR A 292 -20.41 -11.44 6.67
N TRP A 293 -19.31 -11.80 7.34
CA TRP A 293 -18.99 -13.19 7.67
C TRP A 293 -19.90 -13.77 8.76
N SER A 294 -20.31 -12.98 9.77
CA SER A 294 -21.35 -13.40 10.73
C SER A 294 -22.75 -13.51 10.07
N ALA A 295 -23.07 -12.61 9.14
CA ALA A 295 -24.29 -12.67 8.34
C ALA A 295 -24.32 -13.80 7.28
N SER A 296 -23.17 -14.41 6.94
CA SER A 296 -23.13 -15.50 5.95
C SER A 296 -23.97 -16.71 6.37
N THR A 297 -24.16 -16.89 7.69
CA THR A 297 -24.99 -17.93 8.31
C THR A 297 -26.47 -17.96 7.89
N ALA A 298 -26.94 -16.95 7.14
CA ALA A 298 -28.28 -16.88 6.56
C ALA A 298 -28.37 -17.51 5.14
N PHE A 299 -27.24 -17.73 4.45
CA PHE A 299 -27.20 -18.22 3.06
C PHE A 299 -26.10 -19.24 2.75
N THR A 300 -25.12 -19.42 3.63
CA THR A 300 -24.01 -20.38 3.46
C THR A 300 -23.42 -20.78 4.82
N ASP A 301 -22.41 -21.66 4.81
CA ASP A 301 -21.66 -22.07 5.98
C ASP A 301 -20.54 -21.08 6.33
N ILE A 302 -20.25 -20.91 7.63
CA ILE A 302 -19.23 -19.99 8.15
C ILE A 302 -17.84 -20.40 7.65
N LEU A 303 -17.53 -21.70 7.70
CA LEU A 303 -16.22 -22.21 7.30
C LEU A 303 -15.99 -22.00 5.80
N LYS A 304 -16.98 -22.37 4.97
CA LYS A 304 -16.92 -22.20 3.50
C LYS A 304 -16.90 -20.75 3.03
N SER A 305 -17.40 -19.81 3.83
CA SER A 305 -17.43 -18.39 3.47
C SER A 305 -16.25 -17.59 4.01
N PHE A 306 -15.36 -18.20 4.79
CA PHE A 306 -14.22 -17.50 5.41
C PHE A 306 -13.29 -16.88 4.36
N ASP A 307 -12.78 -17.67 3.42
CA ASP A 307 -11.84 -17.20 2.39
C ASP A 307 -12.44 -16.04 1.56
N GLN A 308 -13.71 -16.16 1.16
CA GLN A 308 -14.42 -15.16 0.34
C GLN A 308 -14.82 -13.89 1.10
N MET A 309 -15.25 -14.00 2.37
CA MET A 309 -15.77 -12.88 3.16
C MET A 309 -14.70 -12.17 3.99
N VAL A 310 -13.54 -12.81 4.19
CA VAL A 310 -12.44 -12.33 5.01
C VAL A 310 -11.12 -12.30 4.23
N LEU A 311 -10.51 -13.45 3.88
CA LEU A 311 -9.12 -13.50 3.41
C LEU A 311 -8.89 -12.78 2.08
N TYR A 312 -9.69 -13.07 1.05
CA TYR A 312 -9.59 -12.44 -0.29
C TYR A 312 -9.96 -10.94 -0.31
N LYS A 313 -10.18 -10.35 0.87
CA LYS A 313 -10.40 -8.91 1.08
C LYS A 313 -9.32 -8.27 1.95
N ILE A 314 -8.35 -9.07 2.39
CA ILE A 314 -7.07 -8.66 2.95
C ILE A 314 -6.03 -8.76 1.83
N THR A 315 -5.91 -9.92 1.18
CA THR A 315 -4.94 -10.13 0.10
C THR A 315 -5.40 -11.24 -0.86
N THR A 316 -4.85 -11.21 -2.08
CA THR A 316 -4.98 -12.26 -3.09
C THR A 316 -3.64 -12.92 -3.41
N ASP A 317 -2.57 -12.55 -2.72
CA ASP A 317 -1.26 -13.19 -2.82
C ASP A 317 -1.26 -14.52 -2.06
N GLU A 318 -0.75 -15.59 -2.68
CA GLU A 318 -0.84 -16.94 -2.13
C GLU A 318 0.04 -17.12 -0.88
N LEU A 319 1.24 -16.52 -0.85
CA LEU A 319 2.15 -16.58 0.30
C LEU A 319 1.58 -15.82 1.51
N GLU A 320 0.95 -14.66 1.27
CA GLU A 320 0.25 -13.90 2.30
C GLU A 320 -1.00 -14.62 2.81
N ILE A 321 -1.75 -15.31 1.94
CA ILE A 321 -2.88 -16.15 2.32
C ILE A 321 -2.41 -17.32 3.20
N GLU A 322 -1.32 -17.99 2.87
CA GLU A 322 -0.75 -19.08 3.67
C GLU A 322 -0.26 -18.58 5.03
N LEU A 323 0.47 -17.47 5.08
CA LEU A 323 0.92 -16.83 6.33
C LEU A 323 -0.27 -16.46 7.24
N LEU A 324 -1.32 -15.86 6.68
CA LEU A 324 -2.53 -15.51 7.42
C LEU A 324 -3.32 -16.73 7.89
N LYS A 325 -3.34 -17.83 7.12
CA LYS A 325 -3.95 -19.11 7.52
C LYS A 325 -3.15 -19.79 8.63
N GLN A 326 -1.82 -19.85 8.52
CA GLN A 326 -0.95 -20.46 9.51
C GLN A 326 -1.07 -19.76 10.88
N ALA A 327 -1.09 -18.43 10.91
CA ALA A 327 -1.26 -17.67 12.16
C ALA A 327 -2.54 -18.05 12.93
N ILE A 328 -3.65 -18.35 12.24
CA ILE A 328 -4.92 -18.76 12.86
C ILE A 328 -4.84 -20.20 13.41
N VAL A 329 -4.09 -21.08 12.74
CA VAL A 329 -3.82 -22.46 13.18
C VAL A 329 -2.92 -22.46 14.41
N ASP A 330 -1.81 -21.72 14.38
CA ASP A 330 -0.87 -21.56 15.50
C ASP A 330 -1.56 -21.00 16.76
N ALA A 331 -2.52 -20.08 16.58
CA ALA A 331 -3.34 -19.54 17.66
C ALA A 331 -4.43 -20.50 18.17
N GLY A 332 -4.59 -21.68 17.57
CA GLY A 332 -5.63 -22.67 17.90
C GLY A 332 -7.07 -22.16 17.69
N LEU A 333 -7.26 -21.08 16.92
CA LEU A 333 -8.56 -20.44 16.73
C LEU A 333 -9.39 -21.15 15.64
N TRP A 334 -8.73 -21.80 14.68
CA TRP A 334 -9.42 -22.57 13.64
C TRP A 334 -10.20 -23.76 14.22
N ASP A 335 -9.58 -24.57 15.07
CA ASP A 335 -10.24 -25.73 15.69
C ASP A 335 -11.39 -25.32 16.63
N GLN A 336 -11.24 -24.18 17.32
CA GLN A 336 -12.32 -23.57 18.10
C GLN A 336 -13.49 -23.14 17.20
N LEU A 337 -13.20 -22.56 16.03
CA LEU A 337 -14.23 -22.18 15.06
C LEU A 337 -14.94 -23.42 14.50
N VAL A 338 -14.20 -24.44 14.05
CA VAL A 338 -14.77 -25.69 13.48
C VAL A 338 -15.63 -26.42 14.51
N SER A 339 -15.15 -26.56 15.75
CA SER A 339 -15.89 -27.25 16.82
C SER A 339 -17.15 -26.51 17.26
N LEU A 340 -17.18 -25.17 17.25
CA LEU A 340 -18.38 -24.38 17.54
C LEU A 340 -19.35 -24.34 16.35
N ALA A 341 -18.86 -24.15 15.13
CA ALA A 341 -19.68 -24.10 13.92
C ALA A 341 -20.44 -25.43 13.72
N THR A 342 -19.77 -26.58 13.88
CA THR A 342 -20.41 -27.90 13.81
C THR A 342 -21.44 -28.12 14.93
N GLN A 343 -21.14 -27.76 16.18
CA GLN A 343 -22.10 -27.84 17.28
C GLN A 343 -23.35 -26.99 17.05
N SER A 344 -23.19 -25.77 16.52
CA SER A 344 -24.31 -24.86 16.29
C SER A 344 -25.07 -25.14 14.98
N ALA A 345 -24.46 -25.84 14.01
CA ALA A 345 -25.18 -26.48 12.90
C ALA A 345 -26.08 -27.64 13.38
N VAL A 346 -25.60 -28.46 14.32
CA VAL A 346 -26.40 -29.54 14.95
C VAL A 346 -27.56 -28.98 15.77
N LYS A 347 -27.36 -27.88 16.52
CA LYS A 347 -28.47 -27.21 17.24
C LYS A 347 -29.54 -26.63 16.31
N ARG A 348 -29.15 -26.20 15.10
CA ARG A 348 -30.08 -25.70 14.07
C ARG A 348 -30.90 -26.80 13.38
N THR A 349 -30.53 -28.08 13.49
CA THR A 349 -31.24 -29.22 12.86
C THR A 349 -32.24 -29.93 13.78
N ILE A 350 -32.41 -29.50 15.03
CA ILE A 350 -33.44 -30.05 15.95
C ILE A 350 -34.75 -29.25 15.78
N PRO A 351 -35.86 -29.84 15.29
CA PRO A 351 -37.08 -29.07 15.01
C PRO A 351 -37.86 -28.73 16.28
N ALA A 352 -38.19 -27.46 16.49
CA ALA A 352 -39.29 -27.08 17.37
C ALA A 352 -40.63 -27.39 16.67
N THR A 353 -41.41 -28.30 17.25
CA THR A 353 -42.66 -28.78 16.63
C THR A 353 -43.78 -27.75 16.70
N HIS A 354 -44.16 -27.15 15.56
CA HIS A 354 -45.49 -26.56 15.40
C HIS A 354 -46.07 -26.78 14.00
N THR A 355 -47.19 -27.51 13.98
CA THR A 355 -48.29 -27.54 12.98
C THR A 355 -48.06 -26.83 11.63
N GLN A 356 -47.98 -27.64 10.57
CA GLN A 356 -48.18 -27.18 9.20
C GLN A 356 -49.61 -26.64 8.99
N GLN A 357 -49.73 -25.49 8.32
CA GLN A 357 -50.91 -25.12 7.54
C GLN A 357 -50.43 -24.74 6.14
N ASP A 358 -50.98 -25.38 5.11
CA ASP A 358 -50.60 -25.12 3.73
C ASP A 358 -51.10 -23.75 3.25
N VAL A 359 -50.17 -22.82 3.01
CA VAL A 359 -50.42 -21.61 2.22
C VAL A 359 -49.36 -21.55 1.12
N LYS A 360 -49.77 -21.82 -0.12
CA LYS A 360 -48.90 -21.73 -1.30
C LYS A 360 -48.51 -20.27 -1.55
N PRO A 361 -47.22 -19.94 -1.70
CA PRO A 361 -46.81 -18.65 -2.24
C PRO A 361 -47.21 -18.56 -3.72
N SER A 362 -48.03 -17.56 -4.06
CA SER A 362 -48.31 -17.21 -5.45
C SER A 362 -47.16 -16.37 -6.00
N VAL A 363 -46.36 -16.92 -6.91
CA VAL A 363 -45.40 -16.14 -7.69
C VAL A 363 -46.13 -15.54 -8.89
N SER A 364 -46.15 -14.20 -8.97
CA SER A 364 -46.70 -13.45 -10.09
C SER A 364 -45.59 -12.69 -10.80
N GLU A 365 -45.07 -13.26 -11.90
CA GLU A 365 -44.18 -12.55 -12.82
C GLU A 365 -45.00 -11.59 -13.71
N PRO A 366 -44.47 -10.40 -14.07
CA PRO A 366 -45.19 -9.43 -14.89
C PRO A 366 -45.26 -9.89 -16.35
N THR A 367 -46.45 -9.86 -16.94
CA THR A 367 -46.71 -10.30 -18.31
C THR A 367 -46.35 -9.25 -19.36
N THR A 368 -45.57 -9.66 -20.37
CA THR A 368 -45.63 -9.09 -21.73
C THR A 368 -46.36 -10.06 -22.67
N PRO A 369 -47.30 -9.62 -23.54
CA PRO A 369 -48.15 -10.55 -24.27
C PRO A 369 -47.49 -11.06 -25.56
N ALA A 370 -47.41 -12.39 -25.71
CA ALA A 370 -47.18 -13.03 -27.01
C ALA A 370 -48.51 -13.29 -27.73
N VAL A 371 -48.51 -13.20 -29.07
CA VAL A 371 -49.67 -13.52 -29.91
C VAL A 371 -49.65 -15.01 -30.31
N ALA A 372 -50.84 -15.58 -30.50
CA ALA A 372 -51.15 -16.92 -31.04
C ALA A 372 -50.09 -17.50 -32.01
N ASP A 373 -49.50 -18.67 -31.75
CA ASP A 373 -50.09 -20.03 -31.77
C ASP A 373 -50.22 -20.61 -33.20
N GLN A 374 -49.52 -21.74 -33.48
CA GLN A 374 -50.10 -23.01 -33.98
C GLN A 374 -49.05 -24.03 -34.49
N ASN A 375 -49.46 -25.31 -34.43
CA ASN A 375 -48.98 -26.49 -35.19
C ASN A 375 -47.64 -27.18 -34.83
N LYS A 376 -47.80 -28.26 -34.07
CA LYS A 376 -47.06 -29.54 -34.06
C LYS A 376 -47.64 -30.47 -35.18
N PRO A 377 -47.19 -31.74 -35.43
CA PRO A 377 -46.02 -32.50 -34.92
C PRO A 377 -45.28 -33.38 -35.99
N ASP A 378 -44.40 -34.31 -35.52
CA ASP A 378 -43.97 -35.62 -36.11
C ASP A 378 -43.24 -35.65 -37.48
N ARG A 379 -42.07 -36.33 -37.66
CA ARG A 379 -41.87 -37.80 -37.45
C ARG A 379 -40.40 -38.27 -37.54
N ASP A 380 -40.18 -39.56 -37.26
CA ASP A 380 -38.91 -40.30 -37.04
C ASP A 380 -38.03 -40.59 -38.28
N SER A 381 -36.71 -40.80 -38.07
CA SER A 381 -35.96 -42.03 -38.45
C SER A 381 -34.44 -41.94 -38.16
N GLU A 382 -33.73 -43.08 -38.15
CA GLU A 382 -32.34 -43.25 -37.65
C GLU A 382 -31.28 -43.52 -38.74
N ALA A 383 -29.99 -43.35 -38.37
CA ALA A 383 -28.76 -43.82 -39.04
C ALA A 383 -28.39 -43.11 -40.39
N ASP A 384 -27.12 -42.99 -40.80
CA ASP A 384 -25.95 -43.85 -40.56
C ASP A 384 -24.59 -43.10 -40.73
N LYS A 385 -23.51 -43.70 -40.19
CA LYS A 385 -22.05 -43.50 -40.42
C LYS A 385 -21.31 -42.16 -40.10
N GLN A 386 -20.20 -42.37 -39.40
CA GLN A 386 -19.00 -41.51 -39.26
C GLN A 386 -17.98 -41.82 -40.39
N PRO A 387 -16.69 -41.38 -40.29
CA PRO A 387 -16.16 -40.02 -40.40
C PRO A 387 -15.18 -39.89 -41.59
N ILE A 388 -14.58 -38.71 -41.81
CA ILE A 388 -13.47 -38.54 -42.76
C ILE A 388 -12.28 -37.83 -42.11
N SER A 389 -11.11 -38.44 -42.22
CA SER A 389 -9.77 -37.87 -41.96
C SER A 389 -9.02 -37.65 -43.29
N PRO A 390 -8.00 -36.78 -43.35
CA PRO A 390 -7.36 -36.35 -44.61
C PRO A 390 -6.24 -37.31 -45.08
N ASP A 391 -5.82 -37.20 -46.35
CA ASP A 391 -4.42 -37.46 -46.75
C ASP A 391 -4.09 -37.09 -48.23
N ASN A 392 -2.79 -36.95 -48.53
CA ASN A 392 -2.11 -36.95 -49.87
C ASN A 392 -2.39 -35.77 -50.86
N GLU A 393 -1.50 -35.30 -51.74
CA GLU A 393 -0.05 -35.49 -52.06
C GLU A 393 0.41 -34.32 -53.01
N LYS A 394 1.63 -34.11 -53.59
CA LYS A 394 2.93 -34.85 -53.74
C LYS A 394 4.08 -33.85 -54.07
N SER A 395 5.35 -34.31 -53.99
CA SER A 395 6.59 -33.91 -54.74
C SER A 395 6.95 -32.42 -54.98
N LEU A 396 8.13 -31.89 -54.61
CA LEU A 396 9.55 -32.27 -54.84
C LEU A 396 10.12 -31.93 -56.25
N ASP A 397 11.17 -31.10 -56.27
CA ASP A 397 12.33 -31.22 -57.18
C ASP A 397 13.60 -30.61 -56.54
N THR A 398 14.82 -31.02 -56.93
CA THR A 398 16.09 -30.61 -56.26
C THR A 398 17.32 -30.54 -57.16
N LYS A 399 18.20 -29.52 -56.93
CA LYS A 399 19.67 -29.41 -57.15
C LYS A 399 20.07 -27.94 -56.92
N SER A 400 20.96 -27.55 -55.99
CA SER A 400 22.39 -27.88 -55.78
C SER A 400 23.36 -27.19 -56.73
N GLU A 401 24.17 -26.26 -56.20
CA GLU A 401 25.64 -26.29 -56.30
C GLU A 401 26.26 -25.33 -55.28
N ASP A 402 27.60 -25.31 -55.17
CA ASP A 402 28.29 -25.09 -53.90
C ASP A 402 29.65 -24.38 -54.05
N ASN A 403 30.10 -23.76 -52.95
CA ASN A 403 31.49 -23.41 -52.60
C ASN A 403 32.34 -22.40 -53.44
N ASN A 404 32.63 -21.27 -52.78
CA ASN A 404 33.99 -20.79 -52.45
C ASN A 404 34.78 -19.88 -53.43
N VAL A 405 35.39 -18.80 -52.88
CA VAL A 405 36.80 -18.33 -53.03
C VAL A 405 36.93 -16.86 -52.58
N GLN A 406 37.82 -16.63 -51.60
CA GLN A 406 38.36 -15.33 -51.13
C GLN A 406 39.74 -15.06 -51.82
N PRO A 407 40.44 -13.93 -51.63
CA PRO A 407 40.09 -12.71 -50.89
C PRO A 407 40.29 -11.40 -51.70
N ASP A 408 40.09 -10.26 -51.06
CA ASP A 408 41.18 -9.27 -50.93
C ASP A 408 40.96 -8.43 -49.66
N GLY A 409 41.93 -7.61 -49.24
CA GLY A 409 41.76 -6.77 -48.05
C GLY A 409 42.78 -5.65 -47.95
N ASP A 410 42.60 -4.77 -46.96
CA ASP A 410 43.62 -3.79 -46.59
C ASP A 410 43.58 -3.46 -45.08
N LYS A 411 44.71 -2.98 -44.55
CA LYS A 411 44.91 -2.64 -43.12
C LYS A 411 45.59 -1.28 -42.98
N VAL A 412 44.86 -0.27 -42.49
CA VAL A 412 45.45 1.03 -42.13
C VAL A 412 45.00 1.49 -40.74
N THR A 413 45.89 1.24 -39.77
CA THR A 413 46.25 1.97 -38.53
C THR A 413 45.24 2.86 -37.78
N ALA A 414 45.43 2.93 -36.45
CA ALA A 414 44.58 3.65 -35.50
C ALA A 414 45.11 5.04 -35.04
N GLU A 415 44.29 5.66 -34.20
CA GLU A 415 44.60 6.60 -33.10
C GLU A 415 44.65 8.15 -33.27
N VAL A 416 43.89 8.77 -32.37
CA VAL A 416 44.06 10.07 -31.67
C VAL A 416 44.16 11.37 -32.47
N VAL A 417 43.08 12.16 -32.35
CA VAL A 417 43.16 13.62 -32.09
C VAL A 417 42.16 13.98 -30.99
N LYS A 418 42.62 14.63 -29.91
CA LYS A 418 41.76 15.31 -28.91
C LYS A 418 41.65 16.80 -29.26
N ARG A 419 40.44 17.39 -29.14
CA ARG A 419 40.21 18.82 -28.85
C ARG A 419 38.90 19.01 -28.09
N ASP A 420 38.84 20.07 -27.28
CA ASP A 420 37.77 20.33 -26.32
C ASP A 420 36.65 21.25 -26.84
N ALA A 421 35.49 21.11 -26.20
CA ALA A 421 34.44 22.12 -25.92
C ALA A 421 33.90 23.05 -27.03
N SER A 422 32.60 22.91 -27.36
CA SER A 422 31.61 24.01 -27.28
C SER A 422 30.15 23.59 -27.54
N LEU A 423 29.26 23.95 -26.61
CA LEU A 423 27.87 24.44 -26.77
C LEU A 423 26.82 23.68 -27.63
N ASP A 424 25.58 23.73 -27.14
CA ASP A 424 24.38 23.13 -27.75
C ASP A 424 23.95 23.78 -29.07
N VAL A 425 23.62 22.96 -30.08
CA VAL A 425 22.37 23.07 -30.87
C VAL A 425 21.98 21.68 -31.38
N THR A 426 20.85 21.14 -30.94
CA THR A 426 20.13 20.07 -31.67
C THR A 426 18.63 20.37 -31.72
N SER A 427 18.09 20.25 -32.92
CA SER A 427 16.75 20.72 -33.31
C SER A 427 15.61 19.86 -32.80
N MET A 428 14.49 20.48 -32.45
CA MET A 428 13.20 19.80 -32.37
C MET A 428 12.77 19.29 -33.77
N ILE A 429 12.75 17.97 -33.95
CA ILE A 429 11.78 17.28 -34.81
C ILE A 429 11.24 16.11 -33.99
N GLY A 430 9.92 16.05 -33.80
CA GLY A 430 9.27 15.02 -33.01
C GLY A 430 8.84 13.83 -33.85
N THR A 431 9.30 12.63 -33.45
CA THR A 431 8.57 11.37 -33.66
C THR A 431 8.66 10.59 -32.36
N GLU A 432 7.51 10.29 -31.75
CA GLU A 432 7.44 9.48 -30.54
C GLU A 432 7.77 8.03 -30.90
N GLN A 433 9.02 7.63 -30.64
CA GLN A 433 9.38 6.23 -30.46
C GLN A 433 9.84 6.08 -29.01
N GLN A 434 9.24 5.12 -28.30
CA GLN A 434 9.75 4.69 -27.01
C GLN A 434 11.08 3.99 -27.28
N GLU A 435 12.18 4.53 -26.77
CA GLU A 435 13.47 3.83 -26.81
C GLU A 435 13.41 2.67 -25.81
N GLU A 436 12.97 1.50 -26.28
CA GLU A 436 13.21 0.21 -25.62
C GLU A 436 14.70 -0.14 -25.69
N SER A 437 15.53 0.62 -24.98
CA SER A 437 16.96 0.36 -24.80
C SER A 437 17.16 -0.78 -23.79
N PHE A 438 16.72 -1.98 -24.16
CA PHE A 438 17.13 -3.20 -23.48
C PHE A 438 18.66 -3.36 -23.59
N HIS A 439 19.34 -3.28 -22.44
CA HIS A 439 20.79 -3.43 -22.37
C HIS A 439 21.19 -4.86 -22.74
N GLU A 440 21.91 -5.02 -23.87
CA GLU A 440 22.56 -6.29 -24.22
C GLU A 440 23.73 -6.59 -23.25
N GLY A 441 23.42 -7.24 -22.14
CA GLY A 441 24.37 -8.02 -21.33
C GLY A 441 25.62 -7.27 -20.85
N GLU A 442 25.45 -6.36 -19.88
CA GLU A 442 26.58 -5.84 -19.10
C GLU A 442 27.41 -6.99 -18.51
N THR A 443 28.73 -6.93 -18.68
CA THR A 443 29.65 -7.94 -18.13
C THR A 443 30.55 -7.33 -17.07
N LEU A 444 30.44 -7.85 -15.85
CA LEU A 444 31.24 -7.42 -14.70
C LEU A 444 32.73 -7.65 -15.00
N SER A 445 33.53 -6.60 -14.86
CA SER A 445 34.98 -6.62 -15.13
C SER A 445 35.79 -6.56 -13.84
N MET A 446 37.12 -6.78 -13.93
CA MET A 446 37.99 -6.73 -12.76
C MET A 446 38.20 -5.28 -12.28
N PRO A 447 37.80 -4.90 -11.05
CA PRO A 447 37.96 -3.53 -10.56
C PRO A 447 39.43 -3.18 -10.30
N VAL A 448 39.83 -1.96 -10.68
CA VAL A 448 41.17 -1.42 -10.41
C VAL A 448 41.22 -0.88 -8.97
N ILE A 449 41.46 -1.79 -8.01
CA ILE A 449 41.51 -1.45 -6.58
C ILE A 449 42.88 -0.84 -6.22
N ASP A 450 42.90 0.45 -5.88
CA ASP A 450 44.05 1.08 -5.22
C ASP A 450 44.27 0.46 -3.82
N THR A 451 45.47 -0.11 -3.64
CA THR A 451 45.88 -0.79 -2.41
C THR A 451 45.99 0.13 -1.19
N ASP A 452 46.32 1.42 -1.35
CA ASP A 452 46.37 2.37 -0.24
C ASP A 452 44.98 2.96 0.06
N ALA A 453 44.12 3.14 -0.94
CA ALA A 453 42.71 3.47 -0.73
C ALA A 453 41.99 2.36 0.07
N ALA A 454 42.07 1.09 -0.38
CA ALA A 454 41.46 -0.05 0.31
C ALA A 454 41.96 -0.22 1.76
N LYS A 455 43.24 0.11 2.00
CA LYS A 455 43.88 0.11 3.33
C LYS A 455 43.38 1.24 4.23
N GLN A 456 43.06 2.42 3.66
CA GLN A 456 42.39 3.51 4.36
C GLN A 456 40.94 3.16 4.69
N THR A 457 40.15 2.66 3.72
CA THR A 457 38.76 2.21 3.93
C THR A 457 38.68 1.17 5.05
N ARG A 458 39.51 0.12 5.01
CA ARG A 458 39.55 -0.88 6.07
C ARG A 458 39.90 -0.28 7.44
N LYS A 459 40.78 0.73 7.51
CA LYS A 459 41.09 1.43 8.77
C LYS A 459 39.89 2.21 9.30
N ALA A 460 39.16 2.92 8.42
CA ALA A 460 37.97 3.68 8.78
C ALA A 460 36.84 2.75 9.30
N LEU A 461 36.58 1.64 8.60
CA LEU A 461 35.59 0.64 9.02
C LEU A 461 35.95 0.02 10.39
N ASN A 462 37.21 -0.32 10.62
CA ASN A 462 37.68 -0.81 11.92
C ASN A 462 37.62 0.25 13.05
N GLN A 463 37.59 1.53 12.73
CA GLN A 463 37.38 2.59 13.72
C GLN A 463 35.89 2.74 14.04
N SER A 464 35.05 2.96 13.02
CA SER A 464 33.60 3.13 13.15
C SER A 464 32.96 1.95 13.90
N ALA A 465 33.29 0.71 13.52
CA ALA A 465 32.77 -0.48 14.19
C ALA A 465 33.14 -0.57 15.69
N ARG A 466 34.30 -0.03 16.10
CA ARG A 466 34.73 0.04 17.51
C ARG A 466 34.17 1.24 18.26
N GLU A 467 33.61 2.22 17.54
CA GLU A 467 32.88 3.35 18.11
C GLU A 467 31.43 2.96 18.40
N SER A 468 30.78 2.19 17.51
CA SER A 468 29.48 1.54 17.76
C SER A 468 29.48 0.61 18.98
N LEU A 469 30.40 -0.37 19.03
CA LEU A 469 30.41 -1.38 20.09
C LEU A 469 30.88 -0.87 21.45
N LYS A 470 31.30 0.40 21.56
CA LYS A 470 32.03 1.00 22.70
C LYS A 470 31.25 0.98 24.02
N ASN A 471 29.93 0.95 23.95
CA ASN A 471 29.01 0.91 25.10
C ASN A 471 28.31 -0.45 25.29
N THR A 472 28.61 -1.44 24.45
CA THR A 472 27.98 -2.79 24.47
C THR A 472 28.86 -3.81 25.19
N ILE A 473 28.34 -5.04 25.39
CA ILE A 473 29.15 -6.16 25.93
C ILE A 473 30.38 -6.49 25.06
N HIS A 474 30.36 -6.11 23.78
CA HIS A 474 31.42 -6.37 22.82
C HIS A 474 32.61 -5.40 22.86
N ALA A 475 32.55 -4.34 23.68
CA ALA A 475 33.53 -3.23 23.70
C ALA A 475 35.01 -3.62 23.93
N ARG A 476 35.28 -4.85 24.40
CA ARG A 476 36.63 -5.39 24.68
C ARG A 476 36.99 -6.62 23.86
N GLU A 477 36.15 -6.98 22.90
CA GLU A 477 36.29 -8.20 22.13
C GLU A 477 37.11 -7.91 20.86
N GLY A 478 37.91 -8.90 20.44
CA GLY A 478 38.92 -8.73 19.40
C GLY A 478 38.29 -8.62 18.01
N LEU A 479 37.71 -7.46 17.70
CA LEU A 479 37.03 -7.19 16.43
C LEU A 479 38.02 -6.80 15.34
N ILE A 480 37.92 -7.46 14.18
CA ILE A 480 38.54 -7.04 12.92
C ILE A 480 37.47 -6.96 11.83
N VAL A 481 37.43 -5.83 11.12
CA VAL A 481 36.64 -5.69 9.89
C VAL A 481 37.54 -5.97 8.67
N HIS A 482 37.09 -6.89 7.82
CA HIS A 482 37.72 -7.28 6.56
C HIS A 482 36.95 -6.70 5.37
N VAL A 483 37.69 -6.50 4.27
CA VAL A 483 37.11 -6.28 2.94
C VAL A 483 37.56 -7.47 2.09
N PRO A 484 36.64 -8.31 1.56
CA PRO A 484 36.99 -9.47 0.75
C PRO A 484 37.81 -9.11 -0.49
N LYS A 485 38.74 -9.99 -0.87
CA LYS A 485 39.56 -9.85 -2.08
C LYS A 485 38.91 -10.62 -3.24
N ILE A 486 38.69 -9.92 -4.36
CA ILE A 486 38.17 -10.49 -5.60
C ILE A 486 39.31 -11.17 -6.38
N THR A 487 39.03 -12.31 -7.00
CA THR A 487 39.95 -13.04 -7.89
C THR A 487 39.36 -13.19 -9.31
N PRO A 488 40.15 -13.56 -10.33
CA PRO A 488 39.63 -13.75 -11.70
C PRO A 488 38.56 -14.85 -11.82
N ALA A 489 38.51 -15.80 -10.90
CA ALA A 489 37.48 -16.84 -10.86
C ALA A 489 36.13 -16.28 -10.37
N ASP A 490 36.18 -15.37 -9.40
CA ASP A 490 34.99 -14.70 -8.83
C ASP A 490 34.28 -13.85 -9.90
N VAL A 491 35.04 -13.15 -10.73
CA VAL A 491 34.50 -12.38 -11.88
C VAL A 491 33.74 -13.27 -12.85
N LYS A 492 34.25 -14.48 -13.16
CA LYS A 492 33.54 -15.42 -14.03
C LYS A 492 32.24 -15.92 -13.38
N LEU A 493 32.30 -16.33 -12.11
CA LEU A 493 31.16 -16.86 -11.38
C LEU A 493 30.05 -15.81 -11.14
N ALA A 494 30.41 -14.54 -10.95
CA ALA A 494 29.46 -13.45 -10.82
C ALA A 494 28.70 -13.20 -12.13
N ASN A 495 29.40 -13.18 -13.28
CA ASN A 495 28.76 -13.05 -14.60
C ASN A 495 27.82 -14.24 -14.89
N GLU A 496 28.20 -15.47 -14.52
CA GLU A 496 27.34 -16.65 -14.65
C GLU A 496 26.07 -16.54 -13.80
N LYS A 497 26.16 -16.04 -12.55
CA LYS A 497 24.99 -15.77 -11.70
C LYS A 497 24.12 -14.60 -12.18
N LEU A 498 24.72 -13.58 -12.78
CA LEU A 498 23.98 -12.44 -13.36
C LEU A 498 23.07 -12.93 -14.49
N GLN A 499 23.60 -13.76 -15.40
CA GLN A 499 22.83 -14.36 -16.49
C GLN A 499 21.74 -15.31 -16.00
N SER A 500 21.96 -16.09 -14.93
CA SER A 500 20.92 -17.00 -14.41
C SER A 500 19.76 -16.28 -13.70
N ASN A 501 20.05 -15.15 -13.05
CA ASN A 501 19.06 -14.46 -12.21
C ASN A 501 18.27 -13.37 -12.97
N HIS A 502 18.81 -12.89 -14.11
CA HIS A 502 18.28 -11.79 -14.93
C HIS A 502 16.77 -11.87 -15.18
N LEU A 503 16.23 -13.06 -15.46
CA LEU A 503 14.79 -13.24 -15.77
C LEU A 503 13.88 -12.99 -14.55
N ILE A 504 14.35 -13.30 -13.34
CA ILE A 504 13.61 -13.09 -12.09
C ILE A 504 13.70 -11.62 -11.69
N THR A 505 14.90 -11.04 -11.75
CA THR A 505 15.09 -9.62 -11.42
C THR A 505 14.35 -8.70 -12.38
N ASP A 506 14.37 -8.98 -13.69
CA ASP A 506 13.67 -8.17 -14.70
C ASP A 506 12.19 -7.96 -14.42
N GLN A 507 11.47 -9.05 -14.09
CA GLN A 507 10.02 -9.00 -13.92
C GLN A 507 9.65 -8.17 -12.68
N LEU A 508 10.39 -8.35 -11.59
CA LEU A 508 10.20 -7.62 -10.34
C LEU A 508 10.67 -6.15 -10.45
N VAL A 509 11.78 -5.87 -11.15
CA VAL A 509 12.26 -4.50 -11.42
C VAL A 509 11.28 -3.74 -12.32
N ARG A 510 10.68 -4.37 -13.34
CA ARG A 510 9.65 -3.73 -14.17
C ARG A 510 8.40 -3.37 -13.36
N GLN A 511 7.86 -4.32 -12.60
CA GLN A 511 6.73 -4.09 -11.70
C GLN A 511 7.02 -2.97 -10.69
N MET A 512 8.22 -2.95 -10.10
CA MET A 512 8.61 -1.90 -9.16
C MET A 512 8.88 -0.55 -9.82
N ARG A 513 9.39 -0.50 -11.05
CA ARG A 513 9.50 0.77 -11.79
C ARG A 513 8.12 1.36 -12.11
N GLU A 514 7.13 0.53 -12.42
CA GLU A 514 5.74 1.00 -12.58
C GLU A 514 5.16 1.54 -11.27
N ILE A 515 5.41 0.88 -10.12
CA ILE A 515 4.98 1.35 -8.80
C ILE A 515 5.71 2.65 -8.41
N LEU A 516 7.05 2.69 -8.53
CA LEU A 516 7.89 3.84 -8.19
C LEU A 516 7.68 5.05 -9.12
N GLN A 517 7.25 4.87 -10.37
CA GLN A 517 6.87 6.00 -11.22
C GLN A 517 5.55 6.66 -10.79
N ASN A 518 4.69 5.92 -10.08
CA ASN A 518 3.46 6.43 -9.47
C ASN A 518 3.69 7.00 -8.06
N GLU A 519 4.73 6.56 -7.36
CA GLU A 519 5.29 7.25 -6.20
C GLU A 519 5.80 8.65 -6.61
N HIS A 520 5.52 9.65 -5.78
CA HIS A 520 5.99 11.02 -6.02
C HIS A 520 6.72 11.51 -4.78
N ALA A 521 8.05 11.57 -4.87
CA ALA A 521 8.87 12.19 -3.85
C ALA A 521 8.35 13.60 -3.54
N SER A 522 8.10 13.87 -2.25
CA SER A 522 7.58 15.15 -1.77
C SER A 522 8.58 16.30 -1.95
N ASP A 523 9.87 15.97 -2.01
CA ASP A 523 10.94 16.95 -2.12
C ASP A 523 11.16 17.47 -3.54
N VAL A 524 11.29 18.79 -3.63
CA VAL A 524 11.41 19.52 -4.89
C VAL A 524 12.82 20.09 -5.01
N ALA A 525 13.61 19.52 -5.92
CA ALA A 525 14.96 19.97 -6.22
C ALA A 525 14.94 21.39 -6.81
N LYS A 526 15.33 22.36 -5.99
CA LYS A 526 15.51 23.77 -6.35
C LYS A 526 16.82 23.98 -7.13
N GLY A 527 16.92 25.06 -7.90
CA GLY A 527 18.15 25.38 -8.63
C GLY A 527 18.25 24.72 -10.01
N LYS A 528 17.15 24.20 -10.56
CA LYS A 528 17.13 23.57 -11.89
C LYS A 528 16.81 24.63 -12.96
N VAL A 529 17.33 24.46 -14.18
CA VAL A 529 17.12 25.39 -15.31
C VAL A 529 15.71 25.27 -15.91
N PHE A 530 15.01 24.17 -15.63
CA PHE A 530 13.61 23.93 -15.96
C PHE A 530 12.93 23.12 -14.84
N GLY A 531 11.60 23.22 -14.71
CA GLY A 531 10.85 22.57 -13.64
C GLY A 531 9.37 22.93 -13.62
N GLN A 532 8.61 22.35 -12.69
CA GLN A 532 7.15 22.49 -12.60
C GLN A 532 6.70 23.78 -11.89
N GLN A 533 7.58 24.39 -11.09
CA GLN A 533 7.35 25.66 -10.41
C GLN A 533 8.58 26.57 -10.54
N PHE A 534 8.36 27.88 -10.44
CA PHE A 534 9.37 28.92 -10.53
C PHE A 534 9.69 29.46 -9.13
N ASP A 535 10.95 29.39 -8.71
CA ASP A 535 11.40 29.91 -7.41
C ASP A 535 11.98 31.31 -7.58
N ALA A 536 11.14 32.31 -7.31
CA ALA A 536 11.52 33.72 -7.39
C ALA A 536 12.71 34.10 -6.48
N SER A 537 13.01 33.32 -5.43
CA SER A 537 14.17 33.60 -4.56
C SER A 537 15.51 33.33 -5.25
N LYS A 538 15.54 32.42 -6.22
CA LYS A 538 16.73 32.06 -7.00
C LYS A 538 17.13 33.11 -8.05
N VAL A 539 16.20 33.98 -8.46
CA VAL A 539 16.44 35.00 -9.51
C VAL A 539 17.60 35.94 -9.17
N VAL A 540 17.85 36.16 -7.87
CA VAL A 540 18.96 37.02 -7.38
C VAL A 540 20.34 36.45 -7.73
N ASN A 541 20.47 35.12 -7.83
CA ASN A 541 21.77 34.46 -8.03
C ASN A 541 22.34 34.59 -9.44
N GLN A 542 21.50 34.88 -10.44
CA GLN A 542 21.85 34.84 -11.87
C GLN A 542 22.41 33.48 -12.33
N ASP A 543 22.12 32.40 -11.59
CA ASP A 543 22.63 31.03 -11.81
C ASP A 543 21.80 30.24 -12.85
N PHE A 544 20.81 30.88 -13.49
CA PHE A 544 19.79 30.27 -14.36
C PHE A 544 18.95 29.16 -13.72
N GLY A 545 19.18 28.83 -12.45
CA GLY A 545 18.50 27.78 -11.69
C GLY A 545 17.17 28.22 -11.10
N TYR A 546 16.34 28.93 -11.88
CA TYR A 546 15.12 29.60 -11.38
C TYR A 546 13.93 28.66 -11.17
N PHE A 547 14.05 27.38 -11.49
CA PHE A 547 12.95 26.43 -11.42
C PHE A 547 13.20 25.31 -10.39
N THR A 548 12.11 24.69 -10.00
CA THR A 548 12.10 23.56 -9.07
C THR A 548 11.46 22.35 -9.76
N LYS A 549 12.21 21.25 -9.84
CA LYS A 549 11.72 19.97 -10.38
C LYS A 549 11.48 19.03 -9.19
N LYS A 550 10.34 18.33 -9.14
CA LYS A 550 10.17 17.22 -8.19
C LYS A 550 11.28 16.20 -8.42
N ARG A 551 11.82 15.64 -7.33
CA ARG A 551 12.69 14.47 -7.45
C ARG A 551 11.86 13.28 -7.95
N THR A 552 12.48 12.41 -8.74
CA THR A 552 11.96 11.06 -9.01
C THR A 552 12.54 10.11 -7.96
N PRO A 553 11.91 8.97 -7.63
CA PRO A 553 12.47 8.06 -6.63
C PRO A 553 13.89 7.54 -6.96
N ASP A 554 14.26 7.43 -8.25
CA ASP A 554 15.65 7.19 -8.68
C ASP A 554 16.66 8.28 -8.19
N GLU A 555 16.21 9.53 -8.00
CA GLU A 555 17.04 10.64 -7.47
C GLU A 555 17.07 10.68 -5.92
N ASP A 556 16.10 10.04 -5.23
CA ASP A 556 15.95 10.11 -3.76
C ASP A 556 15.10 8.92 -3.22
N PRO A 557 15.73 7.79 -2.87
CA PRO A 557 15.04 6.55 -2.51
C PRO A 557 14.41 6.61 -1.11
N SER A 558 13.16 6.12 -0.98
CA SER A 558 12.37 6.08 0.26
C SER A 558 12.95 5.15 1.33
N LEU A 559 13.62 4.08 0.89
CA LEU A 559 14.03 2.92 1.68
C LEU A 559 15.56 2.78 1.74
N ALA A 560 16.11 2.55 2.93
CA ALA A 560 17.48 2.08 3.14
C ALA A 560 17.52 0.66 3.71
N ILE A 561 18.39 -0.20 3.18
CA ILE A 561 18.46 -1.64 3.52
C ILE A 561 19.84 -1.99 4.09
N ALA A 562 19.84 -2.71 5.21
CA ALA A 562 21.02 -3.40 5.74
C ALA A 562 20.75 -4.90 5.87
N ILE A 563 21.71 -5.72 5.46
CA ILE A 563 21.62 -7.18 5.57
C ILE A 563 22.78 -7.72 6.39
N ARG A 564 22.46 -8.58 7.35
CA ARG A 564 23.39 -9.42 8.11
C ARG A 564 23.36 -10.84 7.55
N VAL A 565 24.53 -11.39 7.25
CA VAL A 565 24.77 -12.69 6.62
C VAL A 565 25.52 -13.58 7.60
N ASP A 566 24.89 -14.66 8.09
CA ASP A 566 25.57 -15.57 9.01
C ASP A 566 26.66 -16.39 8.28
N GLN A 567 27.86 -16.46 8.85
CA GLN A 567 28.97 -17.28 8.33
C GLN A 567 29.44 -18.30 9.37
N SER A 568 28.53 -18.76 10.22
CA SER A 568 28.64 -19.97 11.03
C SER A 568 29.04 -21.21 10.21
N ALA A 569 29.55 -22.24 10.88
CA ALA A 569 29.86 -23.53 10.25
C ALA A 569 28.61 -24.34 9.84
N SER A 570 27.43 -24.08 10.44
CA SER A 570 26.19 -24.80 10.12
C SER A 570 25.60 -24.41 8.76
N MET A 571 25.92 -23.20 8.25
CA MET A 571 25.56 -22.74 6.91
C MET A 571 26.15 -23.59 5.76
N VAL A 572 27.04 -24.54 6.05
CA VAL A 572 27.49 -25.59 5.11
C VAL A 572 26.37 -26.58 4.77
N GLU A 573 25.48 -26.87 5.72
CA GLU A 573 24.43 -27.87 5.58
C GLU A 573 23.40 -27.46 4.49
N ASP A 574 22.82 -28.46 3.82
CA ASP A 574 21.86 -28.33 2.71
C ASP A 574 22.24 -27.40 1.54
N ASN A 575 23.49 -26.95 1.48
CA ASN A 575 23.95 -25.83 0.63
C ASN A 575 23.26 -24.49 0.97
N ARG A 576 22.84 -24.23 2.21
CA ARG A 576 22.20 -22.97 2.66
C ARG A 576 22.98 -21.74 2.17
N ILE A 577 24.30 -21.73 2.40
CA ILE A 577 25.22 -20.67 1.92
C ILE A 577 25.16 -20.40 0.40
N LYS A 578 24.81 -21.38 -0.45
CA LYS A 578 24.68 -21.17 -1.91
C LYS A 578 23.34 -20.54 -2.29
N HIS A 579 22.26 -20.94 -1.63
CA HIS A 579 20.94 -20.35 -1.83
C HIS A 579 20.93 -18.90 -1.32
N GLU A 580 21.50 -18.67 -0.14
CA GLU A 580 21.69 -17.33 0.44
C GLU A 580 22.54 -16.44 -0.48
N GLN A 581 23.71 -16.91 -0.95
CA GLN A 581 24.50 -16.16 -1.95
C GLN A 581 23.66 -15.78 -3.19
N THR A 582 22.78 -16.66 -3.67
CA THR A 582 21.97 -16.41 -4.87
C THR A 582 20.85 -15.42 -4.59
N ALA A 583 20.24 -15.45 -3.40
CA ALA A 583 19.26 -14.48 -2.94
C ALA A 583 19.88 -13.08 -2.74
N LEU A 584 21.03 -13.01 -2.06
CA LEU A 584 21.82 -11.78 -1.90
C LEU A 584 22.23 -11.20 -3.26
N PHE A 585 22.60 -12.04 -4.23
CA PHE A 585 22.96 -11.60 -5.58
C PHE A 585 21.75 -11.04 -6.34
N ALA A 586 20.60 -11.73 -6.32
CA ALA A 586 19.35 -11.26 -6.93
C ALA A 586 18.89 -9.92 -6.32
N LEU A 587 18.89 -9.81 -4.99
CA LEU A 587 18.54 -8.56 -4.31
C LEU A 587 19.55 -7.43 -4.57
N THR A 588 20.85 -7.73 -4.64
CA THR A 588 21.86 -6.70 -4.94
C THR A 588 21.73 -6.16 -6.37
N ALA A 589 21.38 -7.01 -7.34
CA ALA A 589 21.05 -6.57 -8.70
C ALA A 589 19.74 -5.74 -8.72
N PHE A 590 18.68 -6.20 -8.07
CA PHE A 590 17.42 -5.44 -7.92
C PHE A 590 17.64 -4.06 -7.27
N CYS A 591 18.45 -3.97 -6.21
CA CYS A 591 18.79 -2.70 -5.56
C CYS A 591 19.70 -1.81 -6.42
N ARG A 592 20.58 -2.39 -7.25
CA ARG A 592 21.36 -1.63 -8.25
C ARG A 592 20.44 -0.98 -9.27
N ASP A 593 19.54 -1.77 -9.85
CA ASP A 593 18.70 -1.35 -10.97
C ASP A 593 17.52 -0.45 -10.55
N LEU A 594 17.31 -0.25 -9.23
CA LEU A 594 16.38 0.70 -8.61
C LEU A 594 17.08 1.76 -7.72
N ASN A 595 18.41 1.82 -7.72
CA ASN A 595 19.24 2.73 -6.90
C ASN A 595 18.96 2.71 -5.37
N ILE A 596 18.45 1.60 -4.83
CA ILE A 596 18.04 1.47 -3.41
C ILE A 596 19.28 1.28 -2.51
N PRO A 597 19.59 2.18 -1.53
CA PRO A 597 20.78 2.14 -0.71
C PRO A 597 20.90 0.85 0.12
N LEU A 598 21.88 0.02 -0.26
CA LEU A 598 22.13 -1.30 0.34
C LEU A 598 23.51 -1.37 1.00
N THR A 599 23.56 -1.94 2.22
CA THR A 599 24.80 -2.42 2.88
C THR A 599 24.66 -3.88 3.28
N ILE A 600 25.76 -4.65 3.14
CA ILE A 600 25.80 -6.09 3.44
C ILE A 600 27.06 -6.39 4.26
N ASN A 601 26.89 -6.88 5.48
CA ASN A 601 27.94 -7.44 6.31
C ASN A 601 27.69 -8.94 6.53
N GLY A 602 28.74 -9.77 6.43
CA GLY A 602 28.74 -11.10 7.02
C GLY A 602 29.58 -11.14 8.30
N ASP A 603 29.28 -12.04 9.24
CA ASP A 603 30.09 -12.22 10.45
C ASP A 603 30.41 -13.68 10.78
N THR A 604 31.58 -13.86 11.41
CA THR A 604 31.96 -15.09 12.08
C THR A 604 32.78 -14.78 13.33
N ALA A 605 32.84 -15.73 14.26
CA ALA A 605 33.55 -15.63 15.52
C ALA A 605 34.65 -16.69 15.68
N ASP A 606 35.56 -16.43 16.61
CA ASP A 606 36.63 -17.35 17.02
C ASP A 606 37.58 -17.80 15.88
N VAL A 607 38.04 -16.84 15.08
CA VAL A 607 39.06 -17.06 14.04
C VAL A 607 40.47 -17.16 14.65
N SER A 608 40.75 -16.41 15.72
CA SER A 608 41.93 -16.62 16.57
C SER A 608 41.75 -16.03 17.98
N GLU A 609 42.65 -16.33 18.92
CA GLU A 609 42.63 -15.76 20.28
C GLU A 609 42.56 -14.22 20.33
N ARG A 610 43.09 -13.56 19.28
CA ARG A 610 43.14 -12.10 19.09
C ARG A 610 42.00 -11.57 18.21
N GLU A 611 41.34 -12.45 17.47
CA GLU A 611 40.33 -12.16 16.46
C GLU A 611 39.10 -13.01 16.76
N ARG A 612 38.36 -12.55 17.78
CA ARG A 612 37.19 -13.25 18.32
C ARG A 612 35.91 -12.95 17.55
N THR A 613 35.92 -11.86 16.78
CA THR A 613 34.82 -11.45 15.93
C THR A 613 35.40 -10.86 14.65
N SER A 614 34.94 -11.38 13.52
CA SER A 614 35.40 -11.03 12.18
C SER A 614 34.19 -10.59 11.38
N ILE A 615 34.16 -9.35 10.92
CA ILE A 615 33.07 -8.84 10.08
C ILE A 615 33.62 -8.64 8.66
N TYR A 616 32.96 -9.22 7.68
CA TYR A 616 33.26 -9.08 6.27
C TYR A 616 32.31 -8.05 5.65
N ALA A 617 32.82 -6.87 5.32
CA ALA A 617 32.06 -5.85 4.60
C ALA A 617 31.99 -6.23 3.12
N TYR A 618 30.84 -6.74 2.67
CA TYR A 618 30.59 -7.08 1.27
C TYR A 618 30.19 -5.84 0.49
N LYS A 619 29.28 -5.03 1.04
CA LYS A 619 28.88 -3.74 0.47
C LYS A 619 28.71 -2.66 1.54
N GLU A 620 29.29 -1.50 1.32
CA GLU A 620 28.94 -0.26 2.03
C GLU A 620 27.91 0.58 1.25
N PHE A 621 27.14 1.43 1.93
CA PHE A 621 26.12 2.29 1.28
C PHE A 621 26.69 3.15 0.16
N ASN A 622 27.89 3.70 0.36
CA ASN A 622 28.57 4.61 -0.58
C ASN A 622 29.49 3.86 -1.56
N GLU A 623 29.31 2.54 -1.71
CA GLU A 623 30.14 1.68 -2.56
C GLU A 623 29.33 1.13 -3.74
N ASP A 624 30.04 0.89 -4.85
CA ASP A 624 29.51 0.38 -6.12
C ASP A 624 28.86 -1.02 -5.96
N TYR A 625 27.74 -1.23 -6.66
CA TYR A 625 27.02 -2.50 -6.69
C TYR A 625 27.78 -3.56 -7.49
N ASP A 626 28.49 -3.20 -8.55
CA ASP A 626 29.23 -4.16 -9.37
C ASP A 626 30.40 -4.78 -8.56
N ILE A 627 31.07 -3.96 -7.73
CA ILE A 627 32.09 -4.43 -6.78
C ILE A 627 31.48 -5.33 -5.69
N ALA A 628 30.26 -5.04 -5.25
CA ALA A 628 29.55 -5.87 -4.29
C ALA A 628 29.15 -7.24 -4.88
N LEU A 629 28.55 -7.27 -6.08
CA LEU A 629 28.18 -8.50 -6.80
C LEU A 629 29.39 -9.44 -6.96
N LEU A 630 30.56 -8.89 -7.28
CA LEU A 630 31.82 -9.63 -7.32
C LEU A 630 32.25 -10.18 -5.94
N ARG A 631 32.07 -9.44 -4.85
CA ARG A 631 32.43 -9.92 -3.50
C ARG A 631 31.46 -10.95 -2.95
N LEU A 632 30.18 -10.92 -3.32
CA LEU A 632 29.18 -11.88 -2.80
C LEU A 632 29.52 -13.34 -3.16
N THR A 633 30.22 -13.59 -4.28
CA THR A 633 30.71 -14.94 -4.61
C THR A 633 31.74 -15.48 -3.60
N THR A 634 32.37 -14.60 -2.82
CA THR A 634 33.41 -14.95 -1.84
C THR A 634 32.84 -15.32 -0.45
N ILE A 635 31.53 -15.17 -0.23
CA ILE A 635 30.81 -15.62 0.98
C ILE A 635 31.02 -17.12 1.21
N LYS A 636 31.44 -17.51 2.41
CA LYS A 636 31.67 -18.90 2.82
C LYS A 636 31.33 -19.07 4.29
N ALA A 637 30.79 -20.22 4.65
CA ALA A 637 30.69 -20.67 6.03
C ALA A 637 32.09 -20.86 6.64
N LEU A 638 32.25 -20.48 7.91
CA LEU A 638 33.53 -20.44 8.62
C LEU A 638 33.44 -21.14 10.00
N ASN A 639 33.42 -20.39 11.11
CA ASN A 639 33.54 -20.94 12.46
C ASN A 639 32.24 -20.74 13.28
N ASN A 640 32.28 -19.87 14.28
CA ASN A 640 31.17 -19.53 15.18
C ASN A 640 30.46 -18.25 14.67
N ASN A 641 29.41 -17.76 15.34
CA ASN A 641 28.72 -16.50 15.00
C ASN A 641 28.61 -15.55 16.21
N ARG A 642 28.59 -14.22 15.96
CA ARG A 642 28.45 -13.21 17.04
C ARG A 642 27.52 -12.06 16.66
N ASP A 643 26.31 -12.49 16.38
CA ASP A 643 25.11 -11.79 15.92
C ASP A 643 24.98 -10.36 16.45
N GLY A 644 24.94 -10.14 17.76
CA GLY A 644 24.71 -8.83 18.38
C GLY A 644 25.72 -7.76 17.94
N SER A 645 26.99 -8.16 17.79
CA SER A 645 28.05 -7.24 17.35
C SER A 645 27.84 -6.78 15.90
N ALA A 646 27.43 -7.69 15.01
CA ALA A 646 27.19 -7.38 13.61
C ALA A 646 25.89 -6.57 13.42
N LEU A 647 24.82 -6.96 14.12
CA LEU A 647 23.52 -6.30 14.08
C LEU A 647 23.58 -4.88 14.65
N LYS A 648 24.29 -4.64 15.77
CA LYS A 648 24.44 -3.28 16.31
C LYS A 648 25.21 -2.36 15.35
N ILE A 649 26.25 -2.87 14.69
CA ILE A 649 27.00 -2.09 13.68
C ILE A 649 26.13 -1.76 12.45
N LEU A 650 25.25 -2.66 12.02
CA LEU A 650 24.30 -2.40 10.93
C LEU A 650 23.17 -1.45 11.34
N ALA A 651 22.66 -1.57 12.57
CA ALA A 651 21.66 -0.67 13.13
C ALA A 651 22.18 0.77 13.22
N ASP A 652 23.36 0.99 13.81
CA ASP A 652 23.98 2.32 13.91
C ASP A 652 24.24 2.95 12.52
N LYS A 653 24.60 2.13 11.51
CA LYS A 653 24.75 2.56 10.12
C LYS A 653 23.42 3.00 9.50
N LEU A 654 22.31 2.30 9.76
CA LEU A 654 20.96 2.67 9.31
C LEU A 654 20.41 3.88 10.06
N ALA A 655 20.67 4.00 11.37
CA ALA A 655 20.26 5.14 12.18
C ALA A 655 20.76 6.46 11.57
N ALA A 656 22.00 6.47 11.06
CA ALA A 656 22.63 7.60 10.38
C ALA A 656 22.12 7.90 8.95
N ARG A 657 21.25 7.07 8.35
CA ARG A 657 20.61 7.34 7.05
C ARG A 657 19.46 8.36 7.18
N THR A 658 19.15 9.05 6.08
CA THR A 658 18.11 10.10 5.99
C THR A 658 16.78 9.60 5.45
N GLU A 659 16.79 8.41 4.84
CA GLU A 659 15.66 7.72 4.25
C GLU A 659 14.56 7.41 5.27
N GLN A 660 13.30 7.38 4.80
CA GLN A 660 12.11 7.31 5.66
C GLN A 660 11.91 5.89 6.22
N THR A 661 12.03 4.88 5.37
CA THR A 661 11.96 3.47 5.75
C THR A 661 13.37 2.92 5.92
N LYS A 662 13.62 2.24 7.04
CA LYS A 662 14.93 1.65 7.35
C LYS A 662 14.73 0.18 7.70
N LEU A 663 15.29 -0.71 6.89
CA LEU A 663 15.05 -2.15 6.97
C LEU A 663 16.33 -2.92 7.28
N LEU A 664 16.35 -3.64 8.40
CA LEU A 664 17.44 -4.53 8.81
C LEU A 664 16.97 -5.99 8.68
N ILE A 665 17.62 -6.75 7.80
CA ILE A 665 17.33 -8.18 7.59
C ILE A 665 18.45 -9.03 8.20
N ASN A 666 18.08 -9.89 9.16
CA ASN A 666 18.97 -10.90 9.74
C ASN A 666 18.75 -12.24 9.01
N LEU A 667 19.70 -12.65 8.17
CA LEU A 667 19.76 -14.00 7.60
C LEU A 667 20.62 -14.87 8.54
N SER A 668 20.03 -15.93 9.12
CA SER A 668 20.76 -16.87 10.00
C SER A 668 20.05 -18.22 10.05
N ASP A 669 20.81 -19.28 10.35
CA ASP A 669 20.34 -20.66 10.38
C ASP A 669 20.10 -21.22 11.79
N GLY A 670 20.47 -20.50 12.86
CA GLY A 670 20.41 -21.08 14.21
C GLY A 670 20.74 -20.14 15.38
N GLN A 671 21.33 -20.71 16.42
CA GLN A 671 21.54 -20.03 17.71
C GLN A 671 22.89 -19.30 17.81
N PRO A 672 22.95 -18.10 18.41
CA PRO A 672 24.19 -17.36 18.65
C PRO A 672 25.15 -18.14 19.57
N LYS A 673 26.40 -18.31 19.12
CA LYS A 673 27.39 -19.17 19.79
C LYS A 673 28.82 -18.71 19.51
N ALA A 674 29.46 -18.06 20.48
CA ALA A 674 30.87 -17.67 20.42
C ALA A 674 31.58 -17.73 21.78
N MET A 675 32.91 -17.91 21.74
CA MET A 675 33.74 -18.02 22.94
C MET A 675 34.03 -16.66 23.59
N PRO A 676 34.21 -16.61 24.92
CA PRO A 676 34.20 -17.74 25.84
C PRO A 676 32.83 -18.05 26.46
N ASN A 677 31.81 -17.21 26.27
CA ASN A 677 30.54 -17.31 27.00
C ASN A 677 29.32 -16.65 26.32
N TYR A 678 29.34 -16.42 25.00
CA TYR A 678 28.23 -15.83 24.26
C TYR A 678 27.35 -16.93 23.68
N THR A 679 26.36 -17.38 24.46
CA THR A 679 25.36 -18.37 24.09
C THR A 679 24.22 -18.37 25.12
N GLY A 680 23.07 -18.96 24.80
CA GLY A 680 21.89 -19.02 25.68
C GLY A 680 21.36 -17.63 26.06
N ASP A 681 20.83 -17.50 27.28
CA ASP A 681 20.17 -16.29 27.80
C ASP A 681 20.99 -15.01 27.57
N LEU A 682 22.31 -15.05 27.80
CA LEU A 682 23.19 -13.88 27.64
C LEU A 682 23.24 -13.35 26.20
N ALA A 683 23.13 -14.22 25.20
CA ALA A 683 23.08 -13.81 23.80
C ALA A 683 21.65 -13.43 23.36
N LYS A 684 20.63 -14.06 23.96
CA LYS A 684 19.22 -13.71 23.73
C LYS A 684 18.88 -12.31 24.26
N ASP A 685 19.28 -12.00 25.49
CA ASP A 685 19.05 -10.69 26.12
C ASP A 685 19.73 -9.56 25.35
N ASP A 686 20.97 -9.78 24.89
CA ASP A 686 21.75 -8.83 24.08
C ASP A 686 21.07 -8.57 22.72
N LEU A 687 20.65 -9.63 22.01
CA LEU A 687 19.90 -9.50 20.77
C LEU A 687 18.55 -8.79 20.96
N GLN A 688 17.80 -9.12 22.01
CA GLN A 688 16.53 -8.46 22.30
C GLN A 688 16.70 -6.98 22.66
N GLN A 689 17.78 -6.62 23.36
CA GLN A 689 18.12 -5.22 23.59
C GLN A 689 18.45 -4.49 22.27
N ILE A 690 19.27 -5.08 21.40
CA ILE A 690 19.70 -4.46 20.14
C ILE A 690 18.52 -4.25 19.17
N VAL A 691 17.60 -5.23 19.08
CA VAL A 691 16.35 -5.08 18.29
C VAL A 691 15.50 -3.93 18.84
N HIS A 692 15.31 -3.87 20.16
CA HIS A 692 14.49 -2.83 20.81
C HIS A 692 15.14 -1.44 20.79
N GLU A 693 16.47 -1.35 20.68
CA GLU A 693 17.18 -0.11 20.37
C GLU A 693 16.93 0.33 18.92
N ALA A 694 17.09 -0.59 17.94
CA ALA A 694 16.89 -0.29 16.53
C ALA A 694 15.45 0.16 16.21
N GLU A 695 14.43 -0.48 16.79
CA GLU A 695 13.03 -0.08 16.64
C GLU A 695 12.73 1.32 17.19
N ARG A 696 13.41 1.74 18.28
CA ARG A 696 13.29 3.11 18.82
C ARG A 696 13.91 4.16 17.91
N GLU A 697 14.87 3.77 17.07
CA GLU A 697 15.51 4.61 16.06
C GLU A 697 14.78 4.55 14.70
N GLY A 698 13.62 3.89 14.64
CA GLY A 698 12.76 3.80 13.47
C GLY A 698 13.15 2.70 12.48
N ILE A 699 13.98 1.74 12.89
CA ILE A 699 14.44 0.63 12.04
C ILE A 699 13.50 -0.57 12.20
N VAL A 700 12.94 -1.04 11.08
CA VAL A 700 12.21 -2.31 11.00
C VAL A 700 13.23 -3.44 10.99
N VAL A 701 13.14 -4.37 11.95
CA VAL A 701 14.03 -5.54 12.02
C VAL A 701 13.26 -6.82 11.73
N LEU A 702 13.71 -7.55 10.70
CA LEU A 702 13.16 -8.86 10.32
C LEU A 702 14.23 -9.95 10.47
N SER A 703 13.85 -11.10 11.01
CA SER A 703 14.73 -12.27 11.10
C SER A 703 14.20 -13.41 10.24
N ALA A 704 15.08 -13.94 9.41
CA ALA A 704 14.80 -14.99 8.44
C ALA A 704 15.53 -16.27 8.81
N ALA A 705 14.80 -17.37 8.99
CA ALA A 705 15.38 -18.67 9.31
C ALA A 705 15.77 -19.42 8.04
N LEU A 706 17.02 -19.90 8.01
CA LEU A 706 17.57 -20.76 6.96
C LEU A 706 17.70 -22.22 7.43
N GLY A 707 16.63 -22.77 8.03
CA GLY A 707 16.59 -24.15 8.52
C GLY A 707 15.57 -24.40 9.64
N ASP A 708 15.62 -25.60 10.23
CA ASP A 708 14.66 -26.10 11.23
C ASP A 708 14.62 -25.31 12.56
N ASP A 709 15.63 -24.49 12.85
CA ASP A 709 15.76 -23.72 14.10
C ASP A 709 14.81 -22.50 14.20
N ALA A 710 13.82 -22.42 13.30
CA ALA A 710 12.73 -21.46 13.26
C ALA A 710 12.09 -21.19 14.64
N ALA A 711 11.94 -22.22 15.48
CA ALA A 711 11.38 -22.10 16.82
C ALA A 711 12.25 -21.23 17.76
N THR A 712 13.58 -21.35 17.70
CA THR A 712 14.47 -20.55 18.56
C THR A 712 14.51 -19.10 18.10
N LEU A 713 14.55 -18.86 16.78
CA LEU A 713 14.51 -17.50 16.22
C LEU A 713 13.17 -16.79 16.50
N LYS A 714 12.04 -17.53 16.51
CA LYS A 714 10.73 -17.03 16.99
C LYS A 714 10.77 -16.62 18.46
N GLU A 715 11.55 -17.30 19.32
CA GLU A 715 11.69 -16.96 20.74
C GLU A 715 12.62 -15.75 20.99
N ILE A 716 13.63 -15.54 20.13
CA ILE A 716 14.54 -14.39 20.22
C ILE A 716 13.87 -13.13 19.65
N TYR A 717 13.40 -13.17 18.40
CA TYR A 717 12.90 -11.99 17.67
C TYR A 717 11.38 -11.78 17.79
N GLY A 718 10.63 -12.79 18.24
CA GLY A 718 9.18 -12.76 18.40
C GLY A 718 8.41 -13.15 17.12
N ASN A 719 7.28 -13.85 17.29
CA ASN A 719 6.46 -14.41 16.20
C ASN A 719 6.04 -13.40 15.11
N GLN A 720 6.04 -12.10 15.38
CA GLN A 720 5.64 -11.04 14.45
C GLN A 720 6.78 -10.51 13.56
N ARG A 721 8.05 -10.85 13.85
CA ARG A 721 9.24 -10.38 13.12
C ARG A 721 9.94 -11.49 12.33
N PHE A 722 9.27 -12.63 12.19
CA PHE A 722 9.86 -13.88 11.75
C PHE A 722 9.44 -14.25 10.32
N LEU A 723 10.42 -14.58 9.49
CA LEU A 723 10.24 -15.06 8.11
C LEU A 723 10.69 -16.53 8.02
N ASP A 724 9.76 -17.41 7.64
CA ASP A 724 10.04 -18.84 7.44
C ASP A 724 10.49 -19.07 5.98
N PHE A 725 11.75 -19.45 5.77
CA PHE A 725 12.27 -19.82 4.45
C PHE A 725 12.66 -21.29 4.40
N THR A 726 11.69 -22.14 4.75
CA THR A 726 11.81 -23.60 4.68
C THR A 726 12.09 -24.10 3.25
N ASP A 727 11.61 -23.41 2.20
CA ASP A 727 12.02 -23.64 0.81
C ASP A 727 13.14 -22.68 0.38
N LEU A 728 14.38 -23.16 0.48
CA LEU A 728 15.58 -22.45 0.06
C LEU A 728 15.63 -22.11 -1.44
N ASN A 729 14.81 -22.76 -2.29
CA ASN A 729 14.77 -22.46 -3.72
C ASN A 729 14.06 -21.12 -4.00
N GLN A 730 13.05 -20.78 -3.20
CA GLN A 730 12.26 -19.55 -3.34
C GLN A 730 12.86 -18.35 -2.58
N LEU A 731 13.89 -18.57 -1.75
CA LEU A 731 14.55 -17.56 -0.93
C LEU A 731 14.90 -16.29 -1.72
N ALA A 732 15.38 -16.41 -2.96
CA ALA A 732 15.74 -15.25 -3.79
C ALA A 732 14.53 -14.39 -4.16
N THR A 733 13.45 -15.00 -4.65
CA THR A 733 12.21 -14.32 -5.05
C THR A 733 11.52 -13.71 -3.83
N ASN A 734 11.43 -14.47 -2.73
CA ASN A 734 10.73 -14.05 -1.52
C ASN A 734 11.46 -12.91 -0.80
N LEU A 735 12.81 -12.92 -0.77
CA LEU A 735 13.60 -11.82 -0.22
C LEU A 735 13.39 -10.52 -0.99
N VAL A 736 13.30 -10.57 -2.33
CA VAL A 736 12.98 -9.39 -3.16
C VAL A 736 11.53 -8.94 -2.92
N HIS A 737 10.55 -9.85 -2.91
CA HIS A 737 9.15 -9.48 -2.61
C HIS A 737 8.96 -8.85 -1.23
N ILE A 738 9.72 -9.27 -0.21
CA ILE A 738 9.68 -8.64 1.11
C ILE A 738 10.23 -7.23 1.04
N VAL A 739 11.32 -6.99 0.31
CA VAL A 739 11.82 -5.62 0.07
C VAL A 739 10.78 -4.78 -0.69
N MET A 740 10.08 -5.35 -1.68
CA MET A 740 8.98 -4.68 -2.40
C MET A 740 7.80 -4.25 -1.50
N ARG A 741 7.61 -4.82 -0.30
CA ARG A 741 6.60 -4.37 0.68
C ARG A 741 7.02 -3.14 1.50
N PHE A 742 8.30 -2.75 1.45
CA PHE A 742 8.87 -1.64 2.24
C PHE A 742 9.41 -0.48 1.39
N VAL A 743 9.34 -0.62 0.06
CA VAL A 743 9.56 0.47 -0.91
C VAL A 743 8.32 1.34 -0.99
#